data_AF-A0A091DZ19-F1
#
_entry.id   AF-A0A091DZ19-F1
#
_cell.length_a   1.000
_cell.length_b   1.000
_cell.length_c   1.000
_cell.angle_alpha   90.00
_cell.angle_beta   90.00
_cell.angle_gamma   90.00
#
_symmetry.space_group_name_H-M   'P 1'
#
loop_
_entity.id
_entity.type
_entity.pdbx_description
1 polymer ?
#
loop_
_entity_poly.entity_id
_entity_poly.type
_entity_poly.pdbx_seq_one_letter_code
_entity_poly.pdbx_strand_id
1 'polypeptide(L)'
;MSQLVECVPNFSEGNNKEVIDAISGAIAQTPGCVLLDVDAGPSTNRTVYTFVGQPECVVSGALNAARAAWGLINMSQHRGEHPRMGALDVCPFIPVRGVSMEDCVLCAQAFGQRLAEELSVPVYLYGEAAQMASRRSLPAIRAGEYEALPEKLKRAEWAPDFGPSTFVPSWGATVTGARKFLIAFNVNLLGTKEQAHRIALNLREQGRGKDQASGWGIVSRPQDTTGAEHGPGRLKKVQGIGWYLEEKKLAQVSTNLLDFEVTALHTVYEETCREAQELSLPVVGSQLVGLVPLQALLDAAAFYCHRENLFVLEEEHRIRLVVSRLGLDSLAPFNPKERVVEYLVPDDPEQRLLDLSLRDFVREVGARSAAPGGGSVAAAAGAMGAALACMAGQMTYGRRRFEHLDGAMRRLIPPFHKAAAQLASLVDADAQAFTACLEVIKLPRNTPEEGNRHAAALQERLRQAVEVPLALAETVSPLWPVLQELALCGNLACLSDLQGHTIRRVFTRKMPTSKVWSWGLKLLLDALTRPLLGPWGADPRGRARVAAKALEMSVFGAYFNVLTNLRDMVDEAFKEQIHQRISSLLQEAKTQAMQVLNSLEARRECWPAGPSCPVRPLSPLQMGAPHIACSLGAQGVDGGQVGLGAGPAYFPQSPVVPNKV
;
A
#
# COMPACT_ATOMS: atom_id res chain seq x y z
N MET A 1 -19.21 -6.17 -0.42
CA MET A 1 -18.13 -5.15 -0.41
C MET A 1 -18.77 -3.79 -0.51
N SER A 2 -18.25 -2.79 0.20
CA SER A 2 -18.68 -1.40 0.04
C SER A 2 -18.19 -0.85 -1.30
N GLN A 3 -19.10 -0.42 -2.18
CA GLN A 3 -18.76 0.25 -3.43
C GLN A 3 -18.31 1.69 -3.13
N LEU A 4 -17.14 2.07 -3.65
CA LEU A 4 -16.53 3.37 -3.41
C LEU A 4 -15.91 3.93 -4.70
N VAL A 5 -16.40 5.10 -5.08
CA VAL A 5 -15.89 5.95 -6.16
C VAL A 5 -15.34 7.23 -5.55
N GLU A 6 -14.17 7.67 -6.00
CA GLU A 6 -13.66 9.01 -5.75
C GLU A 6 -14.14 9.95 -6.87
N CYS A 7 -14.60 11.13 -6.50
CA CYS A 7 -14.91 12.22 -7.40
C CYS A 7 -14.06 13.44 -7.02
N VAL A 8 -13.37 14.02 -8.01
CA VAL A 8 -12.38 15.09 -7.78
C VAL A 8 -12.71 16.34 -8.62
N PRO A 9 -13.88 16.99 -8.45
CA PRO A 9 -14.26 18.13 -9.28
C PRO A 9 -13.37 19.35 -9.03
N ASN A 10 -13.13 20.09 -10.10
CA ASN A 10 -12.20 21.21 -10.14
C ASN A 10 -12.97 22.48 -10.49
N PHE A 11 -12.97 23.44 -9.58
CA PHE A 11 -13.67 24.70 -9.77
C PHE A 11 -12.70 25.86 -9.96
N SER A 12 -13.04 26.76 -10.88
CA SER A 12 -12.28 27.97 -11.22
C SER A 12 -12.57 29.09 -10.21
N GLU A 13 -12.19 28.83 -8.96
CA GLU A 13 -12.18 29.77 -7.83
C GLU A 13 -11.15 29.24 -6.81
N GLY A 14 -10.31 30.11 -6.27
CA GLY A 14 -9.27 29.78 -5.27
C GLY A 14 -8.98 30.90 -4.26
N ASN A 15 -9.79 31.96 -4.27
CA ASN A 15 -9.59 33.18 -3.48
C ASN A 15 -10.81 33.50 -2.59
N ASN A 16 -12.04 33.37 -3.10
CA ASN A 16 -13.24 33.68 -2.33
C ASN A 16 -13.71 32.48 -1.47
N LYS A 17 -13.46 32.57 -0.16
CA LYS A 17 -13.90 31.56 0.81
C LYS A 17 -15.40 31.31 0.83
N GLU A 18 -16.23 32.34 0.67
CA GLU A 18 -17.70 32.15 0.73
C GLU A 18 -18.19 31.22 -0.39
N VAL A 19 -17.55 31.28 -1.56
CA VAL A 19 -17.82 30.38 -2.69
C VAL A 19 -17.27 28.98 -2.42
N ILE A 20 -16.05 28.89 -1.88
CA ILE A 20 -15.39 27.60 -1.59
C ILE A 20 -16.14 26.83 -0.50
N ASP A 21 -16.54 27.51 0.58
CA ASP A 21 -17.28 26.94 1.70
C ASP A 21 -18.71 26.56 1.29
N ALA A 22 -19.35 27.32 0.39
CA ALA A 22 -20.67 26.98 -0.16
C ALA A 22 -20.64 25.72 -1.05
N ILE A 23 -19.64 25.58 -1.91
CA ILE A 23 -19.44 24.37 -2.75
C ILE A 23 -19.08 23.18 -1.86
N SER A 24 -18.20 23.37 -0.86
CA SER A 24 -17.87 22.34 0.15
C SER A 24 -19.13 21.86 0.89
N GLY A 25 -19.97 22.80 1.33
CA GLY A 25 -21.23 22.52 2.02
C GLY A 25 -22.21 21.72 1.15
N ALA A 26 -22.34 22.07 -0.14
CA ALA A 26 -23.20 21.34 -1.08
C ALA A 26 -22.77 19.88 -1.28
N ILE A 27 -21.45 19.60 -1.29
CA ILE A 27 -20.92 18.24 -1.33
C ILE A 27 -21.19 17.52 0.00
N ALA A 28 -20.77 18.11 1.12
CA ALA A 28 -20.83 17.49 2.45
C ALA A 28 -22.27 17.25 2.97
N GLN A 29 -23.25 18.02 2.48
CA GLN A 29 -24.67 17.82 2.80
C GLN A 29 -25.34 16.74 1.92
N THR A 30 -24.65 16.20 0.90
CA THR A 30 -25.21 15.18 0.01
C THR A 30 -25.18 13.80 0.70
N PRO A 31 -26.33 13.11 0.89
CA PRO A 31 -26.36 11.78 1.50
C PRO A 31 -25.49 10.76 0.74
N GLY A 32 -24.70 9.99 1.49
CA GLY A 32 -23.80 8.97 0.94
C GLY A 32 -22.52 9.51 0.29
N CYS A 33 -22.25 10.82 0.39
CA CYS A 33 -20.95 11.41 0.08
C CYS A 33 -20.17 11.73 1.36
N VAL A 34 -18.84 11.61 1.31
CA VAL A 34 -17.91 12.07 2.36
C VAL A 34 -16.88 12.98 1.70
N LEU A 35 -16.90 14.27 2.04
CA LEU A 35 -15.87 15.23 1.63
C LEU A 35 -14.58 14.94 2.41
N LEU A 36 -13.47 14.76 1.68
CA LEU A 36 -12.18 14.35 2.25
C LEU A 36 -11.16 15.49 2.29
N ASP A 37 -11.04 16.26 1.21
CA ASP A 37 -10.07 17.36 1.09
C ASP A 37 -10.60 18.49 0.19
N VAL A 38 -10.09 19.71 0.42
CA VAL A 38 -10.42 20.94 -0.33
C VAL A 38 -9.13 21.76 -0.50
N ASP A 39 -8.38 21.46 -1.56
CA ASP A 39 -7.08 22.07 -1.85
C ASP A 39 -7.28 23.33 -2.71
N ALA A 40 -7.31 24.50 -2.07
CA ALA A 40 -7.57 25.82 -2.69
C ALA A 40 -6.26 26.60 -2.91
N GLY A 41 -5.95 26.90 -4.18
CA GLY A 41 -4.76 27.66 -4.57
C GLY A 41 -5.09 29.09 -5.02
N PRO A 42 -4.62 30.14 -4.32
CA PRO A 42 -4.88 31.54 -4.69
C PRO A 42 -4.26 31.94 -6.03
N SER A 43 -2.97 31.65 -6.26
CA SER A 43 -2.28 32.00 -7.51
C SER A 43 -2.69 31.15 -8.71
N THR A 44 -3.04 29.88 -8.50
CA THR A 44 -3.67 29.04 -9.54
C THR A 44 -5.13 29.44 -9.80
N ASN A 45 -5.75 30.16 -8.86
CA ASN A 45 -7.18 30.51 -8.78
C ASN A 45 -8.11 29.31 -9.03
N ARG A 46 -7.79 28.18 -8.38
CA ARG A 46 -8.54 26.93 -8.53
C ARG A 46 -8.60 26.21 -7.20
N THR A 47 -9.74 25.57 -6.95
CA THR A 47 -9.95 24.66 -5.82
C THR A 47 -10.24 23.27 -6.32
N VAL A 48 -9.54 22.31 -5.75
CA VAL A 48 -9.70 20.86 -5.99
C VAL A 48 -10.44 20.28 -4.80
N TYR A 49 -11.67 19.83 -5.01
CA TYR A 49 -12.44 19.14 -3.98
C TYR A 49 -12.27 17.65 -4.19
N THR A 50 -12.00 16.89 -3.13
CA THR A 50 -11.89 15.43 -3.19
C THR A 50 -12.93 14.83 -2.27
N PHE A 51 -13.83 14.01 -2.80
CA PHE A 51 -14.86 13.34 -2.02
C PHE A 51 -15.14 11.93 -2.54
N VAL A 52 -15.65 11.07 -1.66
CA VAL A 52 -15.95 9.67 -1.98
C VAL A 52 -17.40 9.32 -1.68
N GLY A 53 -17.90 8.24 -2.28
CA GLY A 53 -19.22 7.69 -1.99
C GLY A 53 -19.59 6.52 -2.89
N GLN A 54 -20.84 6.09 -2.81
CA GLN A 54 -21.41 5.14 -3.77
C GLN A 54 -21.62 5.81 -5.15
N PRO A 55 -21.61 5.05 -6.26
CA PRO A 55 -21.74 5.57 -7.64
C PRO A 55 -22.83 6.64 -7.84
N GLU A 56 -24.08 6.38 -7.43
CA GLU A 56 -25.19 7.32 -7.60
C GLU A 56 -25.11 8.53 -6.65
N CYS A 57 -24.55 8.33 -5.46
CA CYS A 57 -24.31 9.39 -4.48
C CYS A 57 -23.29 10.39 -5.02
N VAL A 58 -22.15 9.94 -5.56
CA VAL A 58 -21.10 10.87 -6.03
C VAL A 58 -21.53 11.68 -7.24
N VAL A 59 -22.31 11.10 -8.16
CA VAL A 59 -22.93 11.85 -9.26
C VAL A 59 -23.86 12.94 -8.72
N SER A 60 -24.64 12.63 -7.68
CA SER A 60 -25.55 13.59 -7.05
C SER A 60 -24.79 14.70 -6.30
N GLY A 61 -23.68 14.37 -5.63
CA GLY A 61 -22.81 15.34 -4.95
C GLY A 61 -22.12 16.29 -5.93
N ALA A 62 -21.63 15.76 -7.06
CA ALA A 62 -21.03 16.56 -8.11
C ALA A 62 -22.05 17.53 -8.76
N LEU A 63 -23.30 17.10 -8.96
CA LEU A 63 -24.38 17.97 -9.44
C LEU A 63 -24.76 19.05 -8.42
N ASN A 64 -24.84 18.71 -7.12
CA ASN A 64 -25.09 19.68 -6.06
C ASN A 64 -23.98 20.76 -6.01
N ALA A 65 -22.71 20.34 -6.10
CA ALA A 65 -21.56 21.24 -6.20
C ALA A 65 -21.64 22.16 -7.43
N ALA A 66 -22.01 21.62 -8.59
CA ALA A 66 -22.16 22.39 -9.82
C ALA A 66 -23.29 23.44 -9.74
N ARG A 67 -24.44 23.09 -9.14
CA ARG A 67 -25.55 24.03 -8.91
C ARG A 67 -25.17 25.15 -7.95
N ALA A 68 -24.40 24.85 -6.90
CA ALA A 68 -23.87 25.88 -5.99
C ALA A 68 -22.92 26.84 -6.74
N ALA A 69 -21.98 26.30 -7.51
CA ALA A 69 -21.04 27.09 -8.31
C ALA A 69 -21.73 27.97 -9.38
N TRP A 70 -22.84 27.51 -9.98
CA TRP A 70 -23.55 28.21 -11.06
C TRP A 70 -24.06 29.60 -10.63
N GLY A 71 -24.47 29.76 -9.37
CA GLY A 71 -24.91 31.05 -8.82
C GLY A 71 -23.79 31.94 -8.28
N LEU A 72 -22.55 31.44 -8.23
CA LEU A 72 -21.45 32.03 -7.44
C LEU A 72 -20.18 32.35 -8.26
N ILE A 73 -19.86 31.55 -9.29
CA ILE A 73 -18.67 31.72 -10.14
C ILE A 73 -19.06 32.43 -11.44
N ASN A 74 -18.25 33.40 -11.87
CA ASN A 74 -18.41 34.09 -13.15
C ASN A 74 -17.10 34.06 -13.97
N MET A 75 -17.01 33.12 -14.91
CA MET A 75 -15.82 32.91 -15.74
C MET A 75 -15.39 34.13 -16.57
N SER A 76 -16.31 35.03 -16.92
CA SER A 76 -15.96 36.28 -17.63
C SER A 76 -15.02 37.20 -16.84
N GLN A 77 -14.90 37.01 -15.53
CA GLN A 77 -13.98 37.74 -14.65
C GLN A 77 -12.80 36.86 -14.16
N HIS A 78 -12.82 35.56 -14.43
CA HIS A 78 -11.86 34.60 -13.86
C HIS A 78 -10.50 34.59 -14.57
N ARG A 79 -9.42 34.72 -13.79
CA ARG A 79 -8.02 34.58 -14.20
C ARG A 79 -7.22 33.86 -13.11
N GLY A 80 -6.28 33.01 -13.52
CA GLY A 80 -5.36 32.29 -12.62
C GLY A 80 -4.23 31.66 -13.44
N GLU A 81 -3.15 31.22 -12.77
CA GLU A 81 -1.99 30.59 -13.43
C GLU A 81 -2.29 29.17 -13.94
N HIS A 82 -3.39 28.52 -13.51
CA HIS A 82 -3.74 27.19 -13.99
C HIS A 82 -4.64 27.24 -15.24
N PRO A 83 -4.29 26.54 -16.34
CA PRO A 83 -5.12 26.47 -17.55
C PRO A 83 -6.53 25.94 -17.28
N ARG A 84 -7.55 26.74 -17.62
CA ARG A 84 -8.97 26.50 -17.28
C ARG A 84 -9.91 26.82 -18.44
N MET A 85 -11.06 26.14 -18.52
CA MET A 85 -12.08 26.46 -19.53
C MET A 85 -13.51 26.61 -19.02
N GLY A 86 -13.79 26.33 -17.74
CA GLY A 86 -15.12 26.56 -17.18
C GLY A 86 -15.16 26.70 -15.66
N ALA A 87 -16.31 27.11 -15.13
CA ALA A 87 -16.53 27.29 -13.69
C ALA A 87 -16.38 25.97 -12.95
N LEU A 88 -16.93 24.88 -13.51
CA LEU A 88 -16.50 23.50 -13.26
C LEU A 88 -15.70 23.02 -14.47
N ASP A 89 -14.38 22.89 -14.28
CA ASP A 89 -13.35 22.78 -15.31
C ASP A 89 -12.97 21.32 -15.65
N VAL A 90 -13.04 20.41 -14.67
CA VAL A 90 -13.14 18.95 -14.91
C VAL A 90 -13.73 18.21 -13.69
N CYS A 91 -14.65 17.28 -13.95
CA CYS A 91 -15.23 16.34 -12.98
C CYS A 91 -14.85 14.88 -13.34
N PRO A 92 -13.75 14.33 -12.80
CA PRO A 92 -13.39 12.94 -12.97
C PRO A 92 -14.10 12.03 -11.95
N PHE A 93 -14.38 10.81 -12.36
CA PHE A 93 -14.79 9.69 -11.49
C PHE A 93 -13.71 8.59 -11.53
N ILE A 94 -13.31 8.09 -10.36
CA ILE A 94 -12.19 7.15 -10.20
C ILE A 94 -12.66 5.95 -9.36
N PRO A 95 -12.42 4.70 -9.79
CA PRO A 95 -12.73 3.53 -8.97
C PRO A 95 -11.75 3.43 -7.79
N VAL A 96 -12.26 3.31 -6.57
CA VAL A 96 -11.44 3.10 -5.35
C VAL A 96 -11.59 1.69 -4.82
N ARG A 97 -12.83 1.24 -4.55
CA ARG A 97 -13.10 -0.09 -3.97
C ARG A 97 -14.40 -0.69 -4.50
N GLY A 98 -14.35 -1.94 -4.95
CA GLY A 98 -15.54 -2.71 -5.36
C GLY A 98 -16.29 -2.16 -6.59
N VAL A 99 -15.66 -1.30 -7.38
CA VAL A 99 -16.24 -0.62 -8.55
C VAL A 99 -15.27 -0.72 -9.72
N SER A 100 -15.77 -0.94 -10.93
CA SER A 100 -14.97 -1.05 -12.15
C SER A 100 -14.74 0.30 -12.84
N MET A 101 -13.87 0.32 -13.86
CA MET A 101 -13.73 1.49 -14.73
C MET A 101 -15.01 1.74 -15.55
N GLU A 102 -15.75 0.69 -15.91
CA GLU A 102 -16.99 0.78 -16.70
C GLU A 102 -18.10 1.46 -15.89
N ASP A 103 -18.25 1.10 -14.61
CA ASP A 103 -19.15 1.79 -13.67
C ASP A 103 -18.80 3.28 -13.54
N CYS A 104 -17.50 3.63 -13.53
CA CYS A 104 -17.06 5.01 -13.47
C CYS A 104 -17.31 5.78 -14.78
N VAL A 105 -17.26 5.10 -15.93
CA VAL A 105 -17.69 5.66 -17.22
C VAL A 105 -19.19 5.93 -17.22
N LEU A 106 -20.01 5.03 -16.67
CA LEU A 106 -21.45 5.24 -16.48
C LEU A 106 -21.73 6.42 -15.54
N CYS A 107 -20.98 6.58 -14.44
CA CYS A 107 -21.07 7.75 -13.56
C CYS A 107 -20.76 9.06 -14.32
N ALA A 108 -19.68 9.07 -15.12
CA ALA A 108 -19.28 10.23 -15.90
C ALA A 108 -20.31 10.63 -16.96
N GLN A 109 -20.95 9.65 -17.60
CA GLN A 109 -22.04 9.85 -18.56
C GLN A 109 -23.31 10.37 -17.86
N ALA A 110 -23.74 9.74 -16.77
CA ALA A 110 -24.92 10.16 -16.00
C ALA A 110 -24.78 11.57 -15.42
N PHE A 111 -23.59 11.93 -14.93
CA PHE A 111 -23.27 13.30 -14.54
C PHE A 111 -23.30 14.26 -15.74
N GLY A 112 -22.64 13.90 -16.84
CA GLY A 112 -22.52 14.77 -18.03
C GLY A 112 -23.85 15.10 -18.69
N GLN A 113 -24.72 14.10 -18.85
CA GLN A 113 -26.07 14.29 -19.38
C GLN A 113 -26.89 15.19 -18.46
N ARG A 114 -26.98 14.87 -17.16
CA ARG A 114 -27.81 15.63 -16.20
C ARG A 114 -27.32 17.07 -16.01
N LEU A 115 -26.00 17.30 -15.97
CA LEU A 115 -25.43 18.65 -15.90
C LEU A 115 -25.82 19.49 -17.12
N ALA A 116 -25.74 18.89 -18.32
CA ALA A 116 -26.10 19.54 -19.57
C ALA A 116 -27.61 19.83 -19.66
N GLU A 117 -28.46 18.90 -19.20
CA GLU A 117 -29.92 19.07 -19.15
C GLU A 117 -30.34 20.15 -18.14
N GLU A 118 -29.74 20.19 -16.95
CA GLU A 118 -30.11 21.12 -15.88
C GLU A 118 -29.56 22.55 -16.08
N LEU A 119 -28.33 22.70 -16.59
CA LEU A 119 -27.67 24.01 -16.74
C LEU A 119 -27.59 24.52 -18.19
N SER A 120 -27.97 23.72 -19.19
CA SER A 120 -27.86 24.06 -20.62
C SER A 120 -26.45 24.45 -21.08
N VAL A 121 -25.44 23.77 -20.54
CA VAL A 121 -24.00 24.01 -20.82
C VAL A 121 -23.40 22.97 -21.77
N PRO A 122 -22.37 23.31 -22.57
CA PRO A 122 -21.60 22.33 -23.33
C PRO A 122 -20.72 21.47 -22.40
N VAL A 123 -20.88 20.15 -22.50
CA VAL A 123 -20.13 19.16 -21.72
C VAL A 123 -19.39 18.19 -22.66
N TYR A 124 -18.13 17.91 -22.35
CA TYR A 124 -17.28 16.96 -23.09
C TYR A 124 -16.91 15.72 -22.25
N LEU A 125 -16.78 14.57 -22.91
CA LEU A 125 -16.31 13.32 -22.31
C LEU A 125 -14.81 13.11 -22.54
N TYR A 126 -14.04 12.86 -21.48
CA TYR A 126 -12.59 12.60 -21.54
C TYR A 126 -12.15 11.28 -20.87
N GLY A 127 -10.86 10.97 -20.98
CA GLY A 127 -10.28 9.78 -20.37
C GLY A 127 -10.82 8.50 -20.99
N GLU A 128 -11.14 7.50 -20.18
CA GLU A 128 -11.74 6.25 -20.66
C GLU A 128 -13.23 6.39 -21.03
N ALA A 129 -13.86 7.52 -20.68
CA ALA A 129 -15.24 7.82 -21.13
C ALA A 129 -15.29 8.50 -22.51
N ALA A 130 -14.14 8.88 -23.09
CA ALA A 130 -14.08 9.62 -24.35
C ALA A 130 -14.47 8.75 -25.56
N GLN A 131 -15.58 9.09 -26.22
CA GLN A 131 -16.03 8.42 -27.44
C GLN A 131 -15.07 8.65 -28.63
N MET A 132 -14.35 9.78 -28.64
CA MET A 132 -13.38 10.13 -29.68
C MET A 132 -11.94 10.06 -29.15
N ALA A 133 -11.03 9.43 -29.90
CA ALA A 133 -9.62 9.31 -29.52
C ALA A 133 -8.94 10.68 -29.27
N SER A 134 -9.35 11.73 -30.00
CA SER A 134 -8.90 13.12 -29.81
C SER A 134 -9.31 13.71 -28.45
N ARG A 135 -10.42 13.25 -27.85
CA ARG A 135 -10.97 13.74 -26.58
C ARG A 135 -10.42 13.00 -25.35
N ARG A 136 -9.66 11.91 -25.51
CA ARG A 136 -9.03 11.19 -24.39
C ARG A 136 -8.12 12.08 -23.53
N SER A 137 -7.43 13.05 -24.14
CA SER A 137 -6.48 13.93 -23.45
C SER A 137 -7.12 15.23 -22.97
N LEU A 138 -7.18 15.45 -21.65
CA LEU A 138 -7.72 16.67 -21.05
C LEU A 138 -7.03 17.96 -21.55
N PRO A 139 -5.67 18.05 -21.66
CA PRO A 139 -5.00 19.18 -22.30
C PRO A 139 -5.41 19.43 -23.76
N ALA A 140 -5.82 18.41 -24.51
CA ALA A 140 -6.27 18.59 -25.88
C ALA A 140 -7.67 19.25 -25.93
N ILE A 141 -8.60 18.83 -25.07
CA ILE A 141 -9.91 19.51 -24.95
C ILE A 141 -9.71 20.96 -24.49
N ARG A 142 -8.83 21.19 -23.52
CA ARG A 142 -8.50 22.52 -22.97
C ARG A 142 -7.65 23.42 -23.87
N ALA A 143 -7.25 22.97 -25.06
CA ALA A 143 -6.44 23.79 -25.96
C ALA A 143 -7.15 25.12 -26.29
N GLY A 144 -6.53 26.25 -25.94
CA GLY A 144 -7.09 27.59 -26.08
C GLY A 144 -7.98 28.07 -24.92
N GLU A 145 -8.14 27.27 -23.86
CA GLU A 145 -8.81 27.65 -22.61
C GLU A 145 -10.25 28.18 -22.78
N TYR A 146 -10.75 28.93 -21.80
CA TYR A 146 -12.05 29.62 -21.82
C TYR A 146 -12.17 30.55 -23.03
N GLU A 147 -11.10 31.28 -23.35
CA GLU A 147 -11.04 32.31 -24.40
C GLU A 147 -11.29 31.76 -25.81
N ALA A 148 -10.96 30.49 -26.09
CA ALA A 148 -11.19 29.87 -27.40
C ALA A 148 -12.59 29.23 -27.54
N LEU A 149 -13.37 29.07 -26.47
CA LEU A 149 -14.69 28.42 -26.53
C LEU A 149 -15.67 29.08 -27.51
N PRO A 150 -15.78 30.43 -27.61
CA PRO A 150 -16.69 31.07 -28.56
C PRO A 150 -16.44 30.70 -30.03
N GLU A 151 -15.20 30.39 -30.42
CA GLU A 151 -14.86 29.96 -31.78
C GLU A 151 -14.78 28.43 -31.94
N LYS A 152 -14.48 27.69 -30.87
CA LYS A 152 -14.48 26.21 -30.89
C LYS A 152 -15.91 25.68 -31.02
N LEU A 153 -16.86 26.16 -30.20
CA LEU A 153 -18.24 25.66 -30.17
C LEU A 153 -19.00 25.83 -31.50
N LYS A 154 -18.56 26.75 -32.37
CA LYS A 154 -19.11 26.93 -33.73
C LYS A 154 -18.73 25.81 -34.71
N ARG A 155 -17.75 24.96 -34.38
CA ARG A 155 -17.18 23.96 -35.30
C ARG A 155 -17.73 22.58 -35.01
N ALA A 156 -18.09 21.84 -36.07
CA ALA A 156 -18.61 20.47 -35.96
C ALA A 156 -17.62 19.50 -35.26
N GLU A 157 -16.30 19.69 -35.45
CA GLU A 157 -15.25 18.92 -34.73
C GLU A 157 -15.33 19.05 -33.19
N TRP A 158 -15.82 20.18 -32.70
CA TRP A 158 -15.94 20.52 -31.28
C TRP A 158 -17.39 20.55 -30.77
N ALA A 159 -18.33 19.95 -31.50
CA ALA A 159 -19.68 19.71 -30.98
C ALA A 159 -19.58 18.93 -29.64
N PRO A 160 -20.21 19.42 -28.55
CA PRO A 160 -20.09 18.78 -27.24
C PRO A 160 -20.70 17.37 -27.22
N ASP A 161 -20.25 16.54 -26.29
CA ASP A 161 -20.78 15.17 -26.14
C ASP A 161 -22.15 15.18 -25.46
N PHE A 162 -22.42 16.16 -24.59
CA PHE A 162 -23.76 16.48 -24.08
C PHE A 162 -24.00 18.00 -24.05
N GLY A 163 -25.27 18.41 -24.20
CA GLY A 163 -25.70 19.80 -24.12
C GLY A 163 -25.61 20.59 -25.43
N PRO A 164 -26.04 21.86 -25.43
CA PRO A 164 -26.03 22.69 -26.62
C PRO A 164 -24.61 23.22 -26.93
N SER A 165 -24.32 23.48 -28.20
CA SER A 165 -23.12 24.21 -28.64
C SER A 165 -23.18 25.73 -28.37
N THR A 166 -23.92 26.14 -27.33
CA THR A 166 -24.10 27.54 -26.93
C THR A 166 -23.02 27.95 -25.93
N PHE A 167 -22.36 29.08 -26.18
CA PHE A 167 -21.39 29.63 -25.23
C PHE A 167 -22.09 30.36 -24.08
N VAL A 168 -21.80 29.97 -22.85
CA VAL A 168 -22.35 30.56 -21.62
C VAL A 168 -21.26 31.38 -20.91
N PRO A 169 -21.28 32.73 -20.92
CA PRO A 169 -20.16 33.54 -20.42
C PRO A 169 -19.86 33.44 -18.92
N SER A 170 -20.84 33.08 -18.09
CA SER A 170 -20.63 32.83 -16.65
C SER A 170 -19.94 31.50 -16.39
N TRP A 171 -20.11 30.50 -17.26
CA TRP A 171 -19.75 29.11 -16.99
C TRP A 171 -18.62 28.56 -17.87
N GLY A 172 -18.49 28.99 -19.13
CA GLY A 172 -17.59 28.36 -20.10
C GLY A 172 -18.10 26.97 -20.52
N ALA A 173 -17.23 25.96 -20.44
CA ALA A 173 -17.55 24.56 -20.78
C ALA A 173 -16.96 23.59 -19.75
N THR A 174 -17.61 22.45 -19.56
CA THR A 174 -17.21 21.43 -18.57
C THR A 174 -16.68 20.17 -19.25
N VAL A 175 -15.72 19.50 -18.61
CA VAL A 175 -15.32 18.12 -18.94
C VAL A 175 -15.73 17.16 -17.82
N THR A 176 -16.24 16.00 -18.18
CA THR A 176 -16.46 14.86 -17.28
C THR A 176 -15.83 13.59 -17.85
N GLY A 177 -15.45 12.63 -17.01
CA GLY A 177 -14.85 11.38 -17.51
C GLY A 177 -14.42 10.42 -16.42
N ALA A 178 -14.02 9.22 -16.84
CA ALA A 178 -13.42 8.21 -15.97
C ALA A 178 -11.91 8.09 -16.22
N ARG A 179 -11.14 7.84 -15.16
CA ARG A 179 -9.68 7.60 -15.26
C ARG A 179 -9.17 6.76 -14.08
N LYS A 180 -7.97 6.20 -14.23
CA LYS A 180 -7.15 5.73 -13.09
C LYS A 180 -6.93 6.85 -12.06
N PHE A 181 -6.53 6.48 -10.85
CA PHE A 181 -6.02 7.42 -9.85
C PHE A 181 -4.86 8.23 -10.45
N LEU A 182 -4.87 9.53 -10.23
CA LEU A 182 -3.91 10.48 -10.78
C LEU A 182 -3.32 11.27 -9.63
N ILE A 183 -2.00 11.23 -9.47
CA ILE A 183 -1.32 11.93 -8.37
C ILE A 183 -0.80 13.27 -8.91
N ALA A 184 -1.32 14.37 -8.37
CA ALA A 184 -0.89 15.72 -8.69
C ALA A 184 0.32 16.09 -7.80
N PHE A 185 1.49 16.21 -8.42
CA PHE A 185 2.78 16.30 -7.75
C PHE A 185 3.60 17.46 -8.29
N ASN A 186 3.81 18.49 -7.47
CA ASN A 186 4.57 19.68 -7.83
C ASN A 186 5.97 19.61 -7.20
N VAL A 187 7.02 19.72 -8.02
CA VAL A 187 8.41 19.77 -7.54
C VAL A 187 8.87 21.22 -7.47
N ASN A 188 9.43 21.63 -6.33
CA ASN A 188 9.75 23.02 -6.01
C ASN A 188 11.16 23.39 -6.48
N LEU A 189 11.31 24.51 -7.20
CA LEU A 189 12.58 25.00 -7.74
C LEU A 189 12.86 26.44 -7.33
N LEU A 190 14.09 26.70 -6.87
CA LEU A 190 14.62 28.07 -6.77
C LEU A 190 15.15 28.53 -8.14
N GLY A 191 14.22 28.93 -9.01
CA GLY A 191 14.49 29.39 -10.38
C GLY A 191 13.34 30.21 -10.96
N THR A 192 13.32 30.39 -12.28
CA THR A 192 12.26 31.13 -12.98
C THR A 192 11.17 30.21 -13.56
N LYS A 193 10.03 30.80 -13.94
CA LYS A 193 8.91 30.10 -14.60
C LYS A 193 9.35 29.39 -15.89
N GLU A 194 10.21 30.03 -16.68
CA GLU A 194 10.73 29.51 -17.94
C GLU A 194 11.67 28.32 -17.72
N GLN A 195 12.47 28.35 -16.66
CA GLN A 195 13.36 27.26 -16.28
C GLN A 195 12.58 26.04 -15.80
N ALA A 196 11.61 26.22 -14.91
CA ALA A 196 10.70 25.16 -14.50
C ALA A 196 9.90 24.60 -15.68
N HIS A 197 9.46 25.46 -16.61
CA HIS A 197 8.73 25.01 -17.79
C HIS A 197 9.63 24.22 -18.75
N ARG A 198 10.90 24.62 -18.95
CA ARG A 198 11.90 23.84 -19.70
C ARG A 198 12.08 22.44 -19.13
N ILE A 199 12.17 22.29 -17.80
CA ILE A 199 12.29 20.98 -17.14
C ILE A 199 11.00 20.17 -17.33
N ALA A 200 9.82 20.76 -17.15
CA ALA A 200 8.54 20.11 -17.39
C ALA A 200 8.40 19.59 -18.84
N LEU A 201 8.87 20.36 -19.83
CA LEU A 201 8.91 19.97 -21.24
C LEU A 201 9.86 18.80 -21.53
N ASN A 202 10.96 18.66 -20.79
CA ASN A 202 11.91 17.55 -20.93
C ASN A 202 11.37 16.25 -20.30
N LEU A 203 10.66 16.35 -19.18
CA LEU A 203 10.18 15.20 -18.42
C LEU A 203 8.88 14.60 -18.98
N ARG A 204 7.88 15.43 -19.31
CA ARG A 204 6.52 14.97 -19.65
C ARG A 204 6.48 14.16 -20.96
N GLU A 205 5.59 13.17 -21.06
CA GLU A 205 5.57 12.23 -22.19
C GLU A 205 5.39 12.91 -23.57
N GLN A 206 4.61 13.98 -23.65
CA GLN A 206 4.41 14.78 -24.87
C GLN A 206 5.69 15.50 -25.36
N GLY A 207 6.68 15.65 -24.49
CA GLY A 207 7.89 16.42 -24.75
C GLY A 207 7.60 17.89 -25.05
N ARG A 208 8.40 18.44 -25.97
CA ARG A 208 8.25 19.81 -26.51
C ARG A 208 7.15 19.94 -27.58
N GLY A 209 6.58 18.83 -28.02
CA GLY A 209 5.65 18.79 -29.17
C GLY A 209 6.38 18.89 -30.51
N LYS A 210 5.64 18.70 -31.61
CA LYS A 210 6.19 18.81 -32.98
C LYS A 210 6.16 20.23 -33.54
N ASP A 211 5.34 21.11 -32.94
CA ASP A 211 4.94 22.39 -33.53
C ASP A 211 5.28 23.59 -32.62
N GLN A 212 6.56 23.79 -32.27
CA GLN A 212 7.06 25.07 -31.73
C GLN A 212 7.72 25.93 -32.82
N ALA A 213 7.04 26.04 -33.97
CA ALA A 213 7.42 26.93 -35.07
C ALA A 213 6.60 28.25 -35.10
N SER A 214 5.78 28.52 -34.07
CA SER A 214 4.82 29.63 -34.06
C SER A 214 4.68 30.32 -32.70
N GLY A 215 4.54 31.65 -32.72
CA GLY A 215 4.00 32.45 -31.62
C GLY A 215 4.99 33.36 -30.89
N TRP A 216 5.97 32.79 -30.18
CA TRP A 216 6.82 33.56 -29.26
C TRP A 216 8.23 33.80 -29.78
N GLY A 217 8.55 35.07 -30.04
CA GLY A 217 9.80 35.54 -30.64
C GLY A 217 11.02 35.50 -29.72
N ILE A 218 11.38 34.32 -29.20
CA ILE A 218 12.74 34.09 -28.69
C ILE A 218 13.66 34.05 -29.91
N VAL A 219 14.60 34.99 -29.99
CA VAL A 219 15.59 35.05 -31.08
C VAL A 219 16.42 33.77 -31.06
N SER A 220 16.33 32.98 -32.13
CA SER A 220 17.13 31.77 -32.32
C SER A 220 18.62 32.12 -32.27
N ARG A 221 19.26 31.79 -31.14
CA ARG A 221 20.69 32.00 -30.94
C ARG A 221 21.45 31.14 -31.96
N PRO A 222 22.40 31.68 -32.73
CA PRO A 222 23.18 30.85 -33.63
C PRO A 222 23.99 29.81 -32.85
N GLN A 223 23.87 28.55 -33.27
CA GLN A 223 24.88 27.51 -33.07
C GLN A 223 25.09 26.98 -31.63
N ASP A 224 24.00 26.67 -30.91
CA ASP A 224 24.08 25.60 -29.89
C ASP A 224 24.32 24.25 -30.60
N THR A 225 25.48 23.64 -30.36
CA THR A 225 25.97 22.46 -31.10
C THR A 225 25.42 21.11 -30.60
N THR A 226 24.48 21.12 -29.67
CA THR A 226 23.75 19.94 -29.19
C THR A 226 22.38 19.87 -29.84
N GLY A 227 22.19 18.96 -30.80
CA GLY A 227 20.93 18.73 -31.49
C GLY A 227 19.83 18.18 -30.56
N ALA A 228 19.15 19.06 -29.83
CA ALA A 228 17.96 18.71 -29.05
C ALA A 228 16.78 18.42 -29.98
N GLU A 229 16.65 17.17 -30.40
CA GLU A 229 15.58 16.69 -31.28
C GLU A 229 14.18 17.00 -30.71
N HIS A 230 13.18 17.14 -31.58
CA HIS A 230 11.77 17.35 -31.20
C HIS A 230 11.12 16.03 -30.74
N GLY A 231 11.76 15.37 -29.77
CA GLY A 231 11.37 14.07 -29.24
C GLY A 231 10.29 14.12 -28.16
N PRO A 232 9.71 12.95 -27.81
CA PRO A 232 8.92 12.79 -26.59
C PRO A 232 9.81 12.99 -25.35
N GLY A 233 9.21 13.40 -24.23
CA GLY A 233 9.96 13.55 -22.99
C GLY A 233 10.31 12.22 -22.32
N ARG A 234 11.14 12.30 -21.29
CA ARG A 234 11.84 11.16 -20.67
C ARG A 234 10.92 10.22 -19.90
N LEU A 235 9.82 10.70 -19.34
CA LEU A 235 8.90 9.92 -18.50
C LEU A 235 7.61 9.56 -19.24
N LYS A 236 7.12 8.35 -19.00
CA LYS A 236 5.85 7.82 -19.54
C LYS A 236 4.72 8.05 -18.56
N LYS A 237 3.49 8.25 -19.06
CA LYS A 237 2.30 8.53 -18.24
C LYS A 237 2.45 9.77 -17.34
N VAL A 238 3.39 10.67 -17.61
CA VAL A 238 3.55 11.95 -16.91
C VAL A 238 3.14 13.09 -17.83
N GLN A 239 2.22 13.93 -17.38
CA GLN A 239 1.95 15.25 -17.95
C GLN A 239 2.55 16.33 -17.04
N GLY A 240 2.85 17.52 -17.56
CA GLY A 240 3.38 18.60 -16.73
C GLY A 240 3.58 19.93 -17.45
N ILE A 241 3.69 20.98 -16.64
CA ILE A 241 3.99 22.39 -17.00
C ILE A 241 4.79 23.05 -15.88
N GLY A 242 5.58 24.07 -16.22
CA GLY A 242 6.18 24.96 -15.22
C GLY A 242 5.31 26.20 -14.99
N TRP A 243 5.14 26.58 -13.72
CA TRP A 243 4.49 27.82 -13.28
C TRP A 243 5.27 28.49 -12.14
N TYR A 244 4.76 29.63 -11.63
CA TYR A 244 5.33 30.36 -10.50
C TYR A 244 4.26 30.61 -9.43
N LEU A 245 4.61 30.39 -8.16
CA LEU A 245 3.79 30.70 -6.99
C LEU A 245 4.23 32.05 -6.42
N GLU A 246 3.44 33.10 -6.65
CA GLU A 246 3.74 34.46 -6.17
C GLU A 246 3.67 34.57 -4.64
N GLU A 247 2.75 33.83 -4.01
CA GLU A 247 2.56 33.80 -2.56
C GLU A 247 3.68 33.02 -1.83
N LYS A 248 4.42 32.16 -2.55
CA LYS A 248 5.61 31.45 -2.06
C LYS A 248 6.93 31.98 -2.64
N LYS A 249 6.89 32.85 -3.66
CA LYS A 249 8.02 33.37 -4.46
C LYS A 249 8.91 32.26 -5.04
N LEU A 250 8.27 31.26 -5.63
CA LEU A 250 8.87 29.96 -5.92
C LEU A 250 8.39 29.42 -7.29
N ALA A 251 9.31 28.89 -8.11
CA ALA A 251 8.93 28.19 -9.33
C ALA A 251 8.57 26.73 -9.02
N GLN A 252 7.62 26.16 -9.76
CA GLN A 252 7.26 24.74 -9.63
C GLN A 252 7.22 24.05 -10.98
N VAL A 253 7.75 22.82 -11.02
CA VAL A 253 7.47 21.83 -12.06
C VAL A 253 6.22 21.09 -11.61
N SER A 254 5.04 21.51 -12.09
CA SER A 254 3.79 20.80 -11.82
C SER A 254 3.70 19.57 -12.71
N THR A 255 3.43 18.41 -12.11
CA THR A 255 3.26 17.15 -12.83
C THR A 255 2.00 16.42 -12.40
N ASN A 256 1.38 15.72 -13.36
CA ASN A 256 0.30 14.77 -13.14
C ASN A 256 0.81 13.38 -13.51
N LEU A 257 0.96 12.51 -12.52
CA LEU A 257 1.23 11.09 -12.71
C LEU A 257 -0.10 10.44 -13.10
N LEU A 258 -0.29 10.11 -14.38
CA LEU A 258 -1.50 9.46 -14.89
C LEU A 258 -1.57 7.97 -14.52
N ASP A 259 -0.43 7.38 -14.18
CA ASP A 259 -0.30 5.98 -13.77
C ASP A 259 0.99 5.79 -12.94
N PHE A 260 0.85 5.72 -11.61
CA PHE A 260 2.00 5.66 -10.70
C PHE A 260 2.71 4.30 -10.72
N GLU A 261 2.05 3.24 -11.20
CA GLU A 261 2.63 1.91 -11.42
C GLU A 261 3.65 1.93 -12.58
N VAL A 262 3.41 2.78 -13.57
CA VAL A 262 4.26 2.94 -14.77
C VAL A 262 5.37 3.96 -14.55
N THR A 263 5.13 5.00 -13.75
CA THR A 263 6.17 5.97 -13.34
C THR A 263 5.84 6.51 -11.95
N ALA A 264 6.59 6.01 -10.96
CA ALA A 264 6.38 6.31 -9.55
C ALA A 264 6.86 7.71 -9.14
N LEU A 265 6.34 8.20 -7.99
CA LEU A 265 6.64 9.52 -7.41
C LEU A 265 8.14 9.79 -7.26
N HIS A 266 8.91 8.80 -6.80
CA HIS A 266 10.35 8.92 -6.64
C HIS A 266 11.06 9.14 -7.98
N THR A 267 10.65 8.47 -9.06
CA THR A 267 11.22 8.63 -10.40
C THR A 267 10.99 10.04 -10.94
N VAL A 268 9.80 10.62 -10.74
CA VAL A 268 9.50 11.99 -11.14
C VAL A 268 10.37 12.99 -10.38
N TYR A 269 10.48 12.84 -9.06
CA TYR A 269 11.25 13.75 -8.22
C TYR A 269 12.76 13.69 -8.52
N GLU A 270 13.33 12.48 -8.60
CA GLU A 270 14.77 12.27 -8.81
C GLU A 270 15.22 12.69 -10.21
N GLU A 271 14.41 12.46 -11.25
CA GLU A 271 14.72 12.97 -12.59
C GLU A 271 14.50 14.49 -12.70
N THR A 272 13.57 15.08 -11.94
CA THR A 272 13.48 16.55 -11.81
C THR A 272 14.72 17.10 -11.11
N CYS A 273 15.23 16.43 -10.07
CA CYS A 273 16.49 16.80 -9.41
C CYS A 273 17.68 16.74 -10.36
N ARG A 274 17.75 15.74 -11.23
CA ARG A 274 18.79 15.63 -12.25
C ARG A 274 18.72 16.75 -13.29
N GLU A 275 17.56 16.98 -13.91
CA GLU A 275 17.38 18.04 -14.91
C GLU A 275 17.66 19.44 -14.30
N ALA A 276 17.32 19.65 -13.02
CA ALA A 276 17.65 20.86 -12.28
C ALA A 276 19.16 20.99 -12.01
N GLN A 277 19.85 19.91 -11.62
CA GLN A 277 21.31 19.89 -11.43
C GLN A 277 22.07 20.18 -12.74
N GLU A 278 21.62 19.64 -13.88
CA GLU A 278 22.17 19.94 -15.21
C GLU A 278 22.01 21.42 -15.59
N LEU A 279 21.06 22.14 -14.98
CA LEU A 279 20.89 23.60 -15.11
C LEU A 279 21.46 24.40 -13.92
N SER A 280 22.11 23.75 -12.95
CA SER A 280 22.60 24.34 -11.68
C SER A 280 21.51 25.01 -10.82
N LEU A 281 20.28 24.49 -10.84
CA LEU A 281 19.14 25.00 -10.09
C LEU A 281 18.86 24.15 -8.83
N PRO A 282 18.60 24.76 -7.65
CA PRO A 282 18.23 24.01 -6.45
C PRO A 282 16.78 23.49 -6.50
N VAL A 283 16.60 22.20 -6.21
CA VAL A 283 15.30 21.63 -5.82
C VAL A 283 15.11 21.81 -4.32
N VAL A 284 13.92 22.25 -3.90
CA VAL A 284 13.58 22.54 -2.48
C VAL A 284 12.31 21.81 -2.05
N GLY A 285 12.33 20.48 -2.22
CA GLY A 285 11.21 19.60 -1.87
C GLY A 285 10.09 19.58 -2.91
N SER A 286 8.90 19.18 -2.48
CA SER A 286 7.73 19.00 -3.35
C SER A 286 6.42 19.15 -2.57
N GLN A 287 5.30 19.10 -3.29
CA GLN A 287 3.95 19.18 -2.76
C GLN A 287 3.07 18.13 -3.46
N LEU A 288 2.28 17.40 -2.68
CA LEU A 288 1.14 16.62 -3.17
C LEU A 288 -0.13 17.48 -3.06
N VAL A 289 -0.81 17.69 -4.18
CA VAL A 289 -2.08 18.42 -4.26
C VAL A 289 -3.22 17.40 -4.17
N GLY A 290 -4.13 17.59 -3.22
CA GLY A 290 -5.14 16.58 -2.88
C GLY A 290 -4.56 15.32 -2.21
N LEU A 291 -5.21 14.18 -2.47
CA LEU A 291 -4.92 12.88 -1.86
C LEU A 291 -3.89 12.03 -2.65
N VAL A 292 -3.35 11.01 -1.99
CA VAL A 292 -2.41 10.04 -2.57
C VAL A 292 -2.75 8.60 -2.11
N PRO A 293 -2.58 7.57 -2.95
CA PRO A 293 -2.73 6.18 -2.52
C PRO A 293 -1.52 5.76 -1.66
N LEU A 294 -1.77 5.00 -0.59
CA LEU A 294 -0.76 4.45 0.31
C LEU A 294 0.33 3.71 -0.48
N GLN A 295 -0.06 2.87 -1.44
CA GLN A 295 0.86 2.08 -2.26
C GLN A 295 1.90 2.95 -2.97
N ALA A 296 1.52 4.12 -3.52
CA ALA A 296 2.44 5.02 -4.21
C ALA A 296 3.52 5.62 -3.28
N LEU A 297 3.20 5.81 -1.99
CA LEU A 297 4.17 6.17 -0.96
C LEU A 297 5.02 4.98 -0.54
N LEU A 298 4.44 3.78 -0.42
CA LEU A 298 5.18 2.56 -0.03
C LEU A 298 6.19 2.13 -1.10
N ASP A 299 5.89 2.30 -2.39
CA ASP A 299 6.83 2.03 -3.49
C ASP A 299 7.99 3.03 -3.50
N ALA A 300 7.73 4.30 -3.20
CA ALA A 300 8.79 5.27 -2.94
C ALA A 300 9.63 4.89 -1.72
N ALA A 301 9.02 4.43 -0.63
CA ALA A 301 9.75 4.00 0.56
C ALA A 301 10.65 2.78 0.27
N ALA A 302 10.16 1.82 -0.52
CA ALA A 302 10.93 0.67 -0.97
C ALA A 302 12.14 1.09 -1.82
N PHE A 303 11.96 2.01 -2.76
CA PHE A 303 13.04 2.58 -3.58
C PHE A 303 14.13 3.24 -2.72
N TYR A 304 13.76 4.15 -1.81
CA TYR A 304 14.73 4.82 -0.93
C TYR A 304 15.42 3.83 0.01
N CYS A 305 14.70 2.85 0.58
CA CYS A 305 15.30 1.82 1.42
C CYS A 305 16.32 0.96 0.66
N HIS A 306 16.02 0.57 -0.57
CA HIS A 306 16.94 -0.19 -1.42
C HIS A 306 18.16 0.65 -1.81
N ARG A 307 17.96 1.88 -2.30
CA ARG A 307 19.03 2.76 -2.78
C ARG A 307 20.01 3.18 -1.68
N GLU A 308 19.51 3.43 -0.47
CA GLU A 308 20.31 3.89 0.68
C GLU A 308 20.69 2.75 1.63
N ASN A 309 20.39 1.49 1.29
CA ASN A 309 20.63 0.31 2.12
C ASN A 309 20.08 0.45 3.56
N LEU A 310 18.89 1.05 3.67
CA LEU A 310 18.18 1.25 4.94
C LEU A 310 17.28 0.05 5.25
N PHE A 311 17.01 -0.13 6.54
CA PHE A 311 16.10 -1.17 7.03
C PHE A 311 14.99 -0.51 7.85
N VAL A 312 13.83 -0.32 7.22
CA VAL A 312 12.64 0.28 7.83
C VAL A 312 11.49 -0.73 7.78
N LEU A 313 11.04 -1.16 8.95
CA LEU A 313 9.94 -2.11 9.12
C LEU A 313 8.59 -1.38 9.14
N GLU A 314 8.37 -0.58 10.17
CA GLU A 314 7.09 0.10 10.45
C GLU A 314 6.64 1.01 9.29
N GLU A 315 5.35 0.96 8.98
CA GLU A 315 4.73 1.71 7.88
C GLU A 315 4.82 3.24 8.08
N GLU A 316 4.54 3.71 9.30
CA GLU A 316 4.68 5.13 9.67
C GLU A 316 6.11 5.65 9.41
N HIS A 317 7.13 4.84 9.74
CA HIS A 317 8.52 5.20 9.49
C HIS A 317 8.88 5.19 8.00
N ARG A 318 8.23 4.34 7.19
CA ARG A 318 8.38 4.33 5.72
C ARG A 318 7.78 5.58 5.09
N ILE A 319 6.57 5.96 5.49
CA ILE A 319 5.94 7.21 5.04
C ILE A 319 6.79 8.42 5.46
N ARG A 320 7.27 8.45 6.72
CA ARG A 320 8.13 9.52 7.23
C ARG A 320 9.46 9.63 6.48
N LEU A 321 10.06 8.51 6.05
CA LEU A 321 11.24 8.51 5.18
C LEU A 321 10.93 9.19 3.83
N VAL A 322 9.80 8.84 3.20
CA VAL A 322 9.40 9.39 1.89
C VAL A 322 9.06 10.88 1.98
N VAL A 323 8.31 11.30 3.01
CA VAL A 323 8.05 12.72 3.31
C VAL A 323 9.38 13.49 3.41
N SER A 324 10.35 12.97 4.16
CA SER A 324 11.68 13.59 4.31
C SER A 324 12.56 13.54 3.06
N ARG A 325 12.37 12.59 2.13
CA ARG A 325 13.18 12.46 0.91
C ARG A 325 12.65 13.29 -0.25
N LEU A 326 11.34 13.30 -0.44
CA LEU A 326 10.67 14.12 -1.45
C LEU A 326 10.44 15.57 -0.95
N GLY A 327 10.54 15.82 0.36
CA GLY A 327 10.27 17.12 0.97
C GLY A 327 8.80 17.52 0.86
N LEU A 328 7.87 16.57 1.10
CA LEU A 328 6.41 16.77 0.96
C LEU A 328 5.84 17.81 1.94
N ASP A 329 6.57 18.10 3.01
CA ASP A 329 6.26 19.05 4.07
C ASP A 329 6.76 20.49 3.79
N SER A 330 7.37 20.72 2.61
CA SER A 330 8.09 21.96 2.26
C SER A 330 7.23 23.23 2.16
N LEU A 331 5.95 23.13 1.79
CA LEU A 331 5.03 24.29 1.63
C LEU A 331 3.92 24.37 2.68
N ALA A 332 3.57 23.21 3.25
CA ALA A 332 2.58 22.97 4.29
C ALA A 332 2.88 21.59 4.92
N PRO A 333 2.57 21.34 6.21
CA PRO A 333 2.88 20.06 6.85
C PRO A 333 2.06 18.91 6.23
N PHE A 334 2.75 17.86 5.77
CA PHE A 334 2.10 16.66 5.24
C PHE A 334 1.63 15.77 6.40
N ASN A 335 0.30 15.70 6.64
CA ASN A 335 -0.30 14.75 7.57
C ASN A 335 -0.81 13.51 6.81
N PRO A 336 -0.18 12.32 6.98
CA PRO A 336 -0.61 11.12 6.26
C PRO A 336 -2.07 10.73 6.51
N LYS A 337 -2.60 10.97 7.71
CA LYS A 337 -3.98 10.59 8.09
C LYS A 337 -5.05 11.43 7.38
N GLU A 338 -4.66 12.58 6.81
CA GLU A 338 -5.54 13.51 6.10
C GLU A 338 -5.25 13.55 4.59
N ARG A 339 -4.24 12.79 4.11
CA ARG A 339 -3.83 12.78 2.70
C ARG A 339 -3.74 11.39 2.05
N VAL A 340 -3.73 10.31 2.85
CA VAL A 340 -3.76 8.92 2.34
C VAL A 340 -5.19 8.42 2.26
N VAL A 341 -5.63 8.01 1.05
CA VAL A 341 -7.03 7.60 0.78
C VAL A 341 -7.45 6.43 1.67
N GLU A 342 -6.59 5.43 1.82
CA GLU A 342 -6.83 4.20 2.58
C GLU A 342 -6.89 4.43 4.11
N TYR A 343 -6.31 5.54 4.60
CA TYR A 343 -6.42 5.95 6.01
C TYR A 343 -7.68 6.80 6.26
N LEU A 344 -8.13 7.56 5.26
CA LEU A 344 -9.35 8.37 5.31
C LEU A 344 -10.63 7.51 5.19
N VAL A 345 -10.60 6.40 4.44
CA VAL A 345 -11.78 5.60 4.09
C VAL A 345 -11.56 4.11 4.36
N PRO A 346 -11.43 3.68 5.63
CA PRO A 346 -11.21 2.29 6.00
C PRO A 346 -12.29 1.34 5.44
N ASP A 347 -11.94 0.06 5.25
CA ASP A 347 -12.75 -0.83 4.40
C ASP A 347 -14.12 -1.23 4.95
N ASP A 348 -14.30 -1.17 6.27
CA ASP A 348 -15.59 -1.42 6.93
C ASP A 348 -15.94 -0.32 7.94
N PRO A 349 -17.22 0.09 8.02
CA PRO A 349 -17.74 0.98 9.06
C PRO A 349 -18.24 0.23 10.32
N GLU A 350 -18.28 -1.10 10.30
CA GLU A 350 -18.62 -1.93 11.47
C GLU A 350 -17.38 -2.16 12.36
N GLN A 351 -17.61 -2.34 13.66
CA GLN A 351 -16.55 -2.54 14.65
C GLN A 351 -15.81 -3.86 14.40
N ARG A 352 -14.52 -3.79 14.05
CA ARG A 352 -13.68 -4.97 13.83
C ARG A 352 -13.33 -5.63 15.16
N LEU A 353 -13.15 -6.95 15.14
CA LEU A 353 -12.68 -7.72 16.29
C LEU A 353 -11.25 -7.32 16.69
N LEU A 354 -10.46 -6.81 15.73
CA LEU A 354 -9.13 -6.26 15.94
C LEU A 354 -9.12 -4.92 16.69
N ASP A 355 -10.20 -4.14 16.64
CA ASP A 355 -10.31 -2.85 17.36
C ASP A 355 -10.74 -3.04 18.83
N LEU A 356 -11.21 -4.24 19.19
CA LEU A 356 -11.57 -4.58 20.57
C LEU A 356 -10.33 -4.66 21.47
N SER A 357 -10.51 -4.29 22.74
CA SER A 357 -9.48 -4.59 23.74
C SER A 357 -9.30 -6.11 23.88
N LEU A 358 -8.08 -6.58 24.12
CA LEU A 358 -7.79 -8.03 24.31
C LEU A 358 -8.69 -8.68 25.39
N ARG A 359 -9.11 -7.91 26.40
CA ARG A 359 -10.05 -8.38 27.43
C ARG A 359 -11.43 -8.67 26.85
N ASP A 360 -11.88 -7.82 25.93
CA ASP A 360 -13.25 -7.84 25.40
C ASP A 360 -13.35 -8.78 24.20
N PHE A 361 -12.31 -8.89 23.36
CA PHE A 361 -12.16 -10.00 22.41
C PHE A 361 -12.25 -11.38 23.10
N VAL A 362 -11.51 -11.58 24.21
CA VAL A 362 -11.56 -12.84 24.98
C VAL A 362 -12.92 -13.08 25.64
N ARG A 363 -13.65 -12.02 26.01
CA ARG A 363 -15.04 -12.14 26.51
C ARG A 363 -16.01 -12.53 25.41
N GLU A 364 -15.86 -11.96 24.22
CA GLU A 364 -16.76 -12.19 23.08
C GLU A 364 -16.56 -13.59 22.49
N VAL A 365 -15.31 -14.08 22.40
CA VAL A 365 -14.99 -15.50 22.14
C VAL A 365 -15.62 -16.46 23.18
N GLY A 366 -15.86 -15.98 24.39
CA GLY A 366 -16.51 -16.73 25.48
C GLY A 366 -18.02 -16.45 25.64
N ALA A 367 -18.61 -15.63 24.77
CA ALA A 367 -20.01 -15.23 24.86
C ALA A 367 -20.96 -16.28 24.25
N ARG A 368 -22.27 -15.99 24.28
CA ARG A 368 -23.29 -16.79 23.59
C ARG A 368 -23.59 -16.25 22.19
N SER A 369 -22.56 -15.74 21.52
CA SER A 369 -22.56 -15.35 20.11
C SER A 369 -22.16 -16.55 19.23
N ALA A 370 -22.26 -16.37 17.91
CA ALA A 370 -21.96 -17.43 16.93
C ALA A 370 -20.60 -17.21 16.22
N ALA A 371 -20.13 -15.97 16.21
CA ALA A 371 -18.77 -15.54 15.92
C ALA A 371 -18.40 -14.45 16.94
N PRO A 372 -17.12 -14.26 17.32
CA PRO A 372 -15.91 -14.91 16.80
C PRO A 372 -15.82 -16.40 17.19
N GLY A 373 -15.18 -17.19 16.32
CA GLY A 373 -15.12 -18.64 16.41
C GLY A 373 -13.72 -19.21 16.60
N GLY A 374 -13.62 -20.54 16.47
CA GLY A 374 -12.35 -21.26 16.60
C GLY A 374 -11.31 -20.87 15.53
N GLY A 375 -11.75 -20.47 14.33
CA GLY A 375 -10.87 -19.95 13.29
C GLY A 375 -10.29 -18.59 13.64
N SER A 376 -11.11 -17.66 14.13
CA SER A 376 -10.68 -16.32 14.56
C SER A 376 -9.70 -16.40 15.74
N VAL A 377 -9.90 -17.34 16.68
CA VAL A 377 -8.92 -17.65 17.74
C VAL A 377 -7.62 -18.25 17.17
N ALA A 378 -7.71 -19.13 16.17
CA ALA A 378 -6.52 -19.70 15.50
C ALA A 378 -5.72 -18.62 14.75
N ALA A 379 -6.40 -17.70 14.07
CA ALA A 379 -5.80 -16.57 13.38
C ALA A 379 -5.05 -15.65 14.36
N ALA A 380 -5.70 -15.27 15.48
CA ALA A 380 -5.08 -14.49 16.55
C ALA A 380 -3.86 -15.20 17.18
N ALA A 381 -3.94 -16.52 17.40
CA ALA A 381 -2.80 -17.31 17.88
C ALA A 381 -1.63 -17.31 16.88
N GLY A 382 -1.91 -17.43 15.58
CA GLY A 382 -0.91 -17.36 14.52
C GLY A 382 -0.24 -15.99 14.45
N ALA A 383 -1.03 -14.91 14.52
CA ALA A 383 -0.56 -13.53 14.53
C ALA A 383 0.37 -13.26 15.73
N MET A 384 -0.03 -13.68 16.94
CA MET A 384 0.83 -13.60 18.14
C MET A 384 2.11 -14.44 17.99
N GLY A 385 2.04 -15.62 17.35
CA GLY A 385 3.19 -16.46 17.07
C GLY A 385 4.21 -15.79 16.15
N ALA A 386 3.73 -15.22 15.03
CA ALA A 386 4.55 -14.44 14.10
C ALA A 386 5.13 -13.17 14.75
N ALA A 387 4.35 -12.43 15.54
CA ALA A 387 4.81 -11.25 16.26
C ALA A 387 5.94 -11.57 17.27
N LEU A 388 5.85 -12.70 17.99
CA LEU A 388 6.91 -13.15 18.90
C LEU A 388 8.22 -13.51 18.18
N ALA A 389 8.13 -14.08 16.97
CA ALA A 389 9.30 -14.36 16.14
C ALA A 389 9.91 -13.05 15.56
N CYS A 390 9.08 -12.14 15.04
CA CYS A 390 9.48 -10.79 14.63
C CYS A 390 10.26 -10.09 15.74
N MET A 391 9.70 -10.06 16.96
CA MET A 391 10.33 -9.44 18.13
C MET A 391 11.65 -10.12 18.53
N ALA A 392 11.77 -11.45 18.40
CA ALA A 392 13.03 -12.14 18.68
C ALA A 392 14.15 -11.74 17.70
N GLY A 393 13.80 -11.51 16.42
CA GLY A 393 14.70 -10.93 15.43
C GLY A 393 15.06 -9.47 15.75
N GLN A 394 14.07 -8.61 16.01
CA GLN A 394 14.29 -7.20 16.42
C GLN A 394 15.16 -7.08 17.68
N MET A 395 15.00 -7.98 18.66
CA MET A 395 15.82 -8.04 19.87
C MET A 395 17.25 -8.57 19.66
N THR A 396 17.55 -9.03 18.45
CA THR A 396 18.90 -9.42 17.98
C THR A 396 19.51 -8.33 17.10
N TYR A 397 18.73 -7.73 16.20
CA TYR A 397 19.15 -6.64 15.31
C TYR A 397 19.68 -5.39 16.06
N GLY A 398 20.63 -4.68 15.45
CA GLY A 398 21.03 -3.33 15.85
C GLY A 398 21.72 -3.21 17.21
N ARG A 399 22.13 -4.34 17.82
CA ARG A 399 22.94 -4.36 19.05
C ARG A 399 24.37 -4.72 18.69
N ARG A 400 25.36 -3.92 19.15
CA ARG A 400 26.80 -4.10 18.86
C ARG A 400 27.34 -5.53 18.94
N ARG A 401 26.85 -6.34 19.89
CA ARG A 401 27.22 -7.76 20.06
C ARG A 401 26.74 -8.71 18.95
N PHE A 402 25.87 -8.24 18.06
CA PHE A 402 25.17 -9.00 17.02
C PHE A 402 25.28 -8.37 15.63
N GLU A 403 26.14 -7.35 15.42
CA GLU A 403 26.34 -6.68 14.11
C GLU A 403 26.60 -7.66 12.96
N HIS A 404 27.35 -8.73 13.23
CA HIS A 404 27.63 -9.82 12.28
C HIS A 404 26.37 -10.62 11.83
N LEU A 405 25.24 -10.44 12.50
CA LEU A 405 23.94 -11.02 12.16
C LEU A 405 22.98 -10.01 11.52
N ASP A 406 23.29 -8.71 11.48
CA ASP A 406 22.34 -7.69 11.02
C ASP A 406 21.89 -7.94 9.58
N GLY A 407 22.78 -8.40 8.69
CA GLY A 407 22.43 -8.81 7.32
C GLY A 407 21.45 -10.00 7.26
N ALA A 408 21.54 -10.94 8.21
CA ALA A 408 20.56 -12.03 8.33
C ALA A 408 19.25 -11.52 8.94
N MET A 409 19.29 -10.73 10.02
CA MET A 409 18.11 -10.17 10.68
C MET A 409 17.28 -9.29 9.74
N ARG A 410 17.93 -8.50 8.86
CA ARG A 410 17.28 -7.74 7.80
C ARG A 410 16.43 -8.59 6.84
N ARG A 411 16.81 -9.85 6.61
CA ARG A 411 16.04 -10.84 5.82
C ARG A 411 15.02 -11.60 6.67
N LEU A 412 15.35 -11.94 7.92
CA LEU A 412 14.54 -12.81 8.77
C LEU A 412 13.34 -12.11 9.42
N ILE A 413 13.43 -10.81 9.73
CA ILE A 413 12.34 -10.09 10.43
C ILE A 413 11.14 -9.77 9.52
N PRO A 414 11.29 -9.24 8.29
CA PRO A 414 10.14 -8.80 7.47
C PRO A 414 9.08 -9.88 7.18
N PRO A 415 9.41 -11.17 6.92
CA PRO A 415 8.40 -12.22 6.75
C PRO A 415 7.49 -12.37 7.96
N PHE A 416 8.05 -12.36 9.19
CA PHE A 416 7.25 -12.44 10.42
C PHE A 416 6.41 -11.19 10.66
N HIS A 417 6.96 -10.00 10.38
CA HIS A 417 6.21 -8.74 10.49
C HIS A 417 5.00 -8.74 9.56
N LYS A 418 5.19 -9.07 8.28
CA LYS A 418 4.11 -9.14 7.28
C LYS A 418 3.08 -10.20 7.67
N ALA A 419 3.53 -11.41 8.01
CA ALA A 419 2.62 -12.49 8.38
C ALA A 419 1.85 -12.21 9.68
N ALA A 420 2.40 -11.49 10.66
CA ALA A 420 1.67 -11.09 11.85
C ALA A 420 0.45 -10.20 11.50
N ALA A 421 0.63 -9.21 10.63
CA ALA A 421 -0.45 -8.35 10.14
C ALA A 421 -1.47 -9.13 9.28
N GLN A 422 -1.00 -9.99 8.37
CA GLN A 422 -1.88 -10.82 7.54
C GLN A 422 -2.72 -11.77 8.41
N LEU A 423 -2.09 -12.53 9.33
CA LEU A 423 -2.79 -13.43 10.23
C LEU A 423 -3.76 -12.70 11.18
N ALA A 424 -3.49 -11.43 11.53
CA ALA A 424 -4.44 -10.61 12.25
C ALA A 424 -5.69 -10.30 11.40
N SER A 425 -5.53 -9.87 10.14
CA SER A 425 -6.68 -9.61 9.24
C SER A 425 -7.58 -10.84 9.01
N LEU A 426 -7.06 -12.06 9.16
CA LEU A 426 -7.86 -13.29 9.08
C LEU A 426 -8.78 -13.51 10.29
N VAL A 427 -8.62 -12.75 11.39
CA VAL A 427 -9.55 -12.77 12.54
C VAL A 427 -10.92 -12.23 12.13
N ASP A 428 -10.94 -11.05 11.49
CA ASP A 428 -12.18 -10.45 10.98
C ASP A 428 -12.72 -11.26 9.79
N ALA A 429 -11.85 -11.72 8.88
CA ALA A 429 -12.27 -12.49 7.70
C ALA A 429 -12.98 -13.81 8.07
N ASP A 430 -12.56 -14.50 9.13
CA ASP A 430 -13.22 -15.72 9.62
C ASP A 430 -14.63 -15.42 10.17
N ALA A 431 -14.76 -14.33 10.95
CA ALA A 431 -16.04 -13.87 11.47
C ALA A 431 -16.99 -13.39 10.35
N GLN A 432 -16.48 -12.66 9.36
CA GLN A 432 -17.25 -12.22 8.19
C GLN A 432 -17.71 -13.40 7.33
N ALA A 433 -16.82 -14.34 7.01
CA ALA A 433 -17.16 -15.53 6.23
C ALA A 433 -18.22 -16.40 6.94
N PHE A 434 -18.08 -16.61 8.24
CA PHE A 434 -19.07 -17.34 9.02
C PHE A 434 -20.41 -16.60 9.13
N THR A 435 -20.40 -15.28 9.29
CA THR A 435 -21.62 -14.46 9.30
C THR A 435 -22.35 -14.53 7.95
N ALA A 436 -21.63 -14.47 6.83
CA ALA A 436 -22.20 -14.64 5.50
C ALA A 436 -22.82 -16.05 5.27
N CYS A 437 -22.25 -17.11 5.87
CA CYS A 437 -22.91 -18.43 5.92
C CYS A 437 -24.23 -18.38 6.71
N LEU A 438 -24.24 -17.74 7.88
CA LEU A 438 -25.45 -17.60 8.72
C LEU A 438 -26.55 -16.78 8.04
N GLU A 439 -26.20 -15.76 7.24
CA GLU A 439 -27.16 -15.00 6.43
C GLU A 439 -27.86 -15.90 5.40
N VAL A 440 -27.09 -16.66 4.62
CA VAL A 440 -27.67 -17.58 3.62
C VAL A 440 -28.57 -18.62 4.30
N ILE A 441 -28.15 -19.18 5.43
CA ILE A 441 -28.94 -20.17 6.20
C ILE A 441 -30.32 -19.62 6.63
N LYS A 442 -30.46 -18.30 6.84
CA LYS A 442 -31.73 -17.63 7.19
C LYS A 442 -32.64 -17.35 5.98
N LEU A 443 -32.17 -17.49 4.74
CA LEU A 443 -32.98 -17.21 3.55
C LEU A 443 -34.13 -18.21 3.39
N PRO A 444 -35.31 -17.78 2.89
CA PRO A 444 -36.45 -18.66 2.66
C PRO A 444 -36.15 -19.75 1.62
N ARG A 445 -36.89 -20.85 1.70
CA ARG A 445 -36.74 -22.06 0.87
C ARG A 445 -38.11 -22.59 0.44
N ASN A 446 -39.05 -21.70 0.20
CA ASN A 446 -40.48 -22.03 0.04
C ASN A 446 -40.82 -22.50 -1.38
N THR A 447 -40.05 -22.06 -2.38
CA THR A 447 -40.14 -22.54 -3.77
C THR A 447 -38.93 -23.40 -4.15
N PRO A 448 -39.05 -24.29 -5.16
CA PRO A 448 -37.90 -25.05 -5.66
C PRO A 448 -36.80 -24.16 -6.27
N GLU A 449 -37.16 -22.99 -6.81
CA GLU A 449 -36.18 -22.00 -7.28
C GLU A 449 -35.41 -21.35 -6.13
N GLU A 450 -36.09 -20.96 -5.04
CA GLU A 450 -35.43 -20.53 -3.80
C GLU A 450 -34.52 -21.62 -3.24
N GLY A 451 -34.99 -22.88 -3.20
CA GLY A 451 -34.19 -24.02 -2.74
C GLY A 451 -32.89 -24.19 -3.53
N ASN A 452 -32.95 -24.10 -4.85
CA ASN A 452 -31.78 -24.20 -5.73
C ASN A 452 -30.85 -22.98 -5.57
N ARG A 453 -31.38 -21.75 -5.52
CA ARG A 453 -30.58 -20.54 -5.30
C ARG A 453 -29.91 -20.52 -3.93
N HIS A 454 -30.63 -20.93 -2.88
CA HIS A 454 -30.09 -21.11 -1.53
C HIS A 454 -28.97 -22.15 -1.53
N ALA A 455 -29.16 -23.31 -2.16
CA ALA A 455 -28.15 -24.37 -2.22
C ALA A 455 -26.86 -23.87 -2.90
N ALA A 456 -26.97 -23.20 -4.05
CA ALA A 456 -25.83 -22.61 -4.74
C ALA A 456 -25.12 -21.53 -3.90
N ALA A 457 -25.88 -20.60 -3.30
CA ALA A 457 -25.34 -19.56 -2.44
C ALA A 457 -24.64 -20.13 -1.20
N LEU A 458 -25.17 -21.20 -0.59
CA LEU A 458 -24.57 -21.81 0.60
C LEU A 458 -23.25 -22.52 0.26
N GLN A 459 -23.17 -23.22 -0.88
CA GLN A 459 -21.91 -23.84 -1.32
C GLN A 459 -20.82 -22.78 -1.58
N GLU A 460 -21.19 -21.63 -2.16
CA GLU A 460 -20.24 -20.54 -2.39
C GLU A 460 -19.77 -19.87 -1.08
N ARG A 461 -20.66 -19.67 -0.09
CA ARG A 461 -20.24 -19.19 1.23
C ARG A 461 -19.40 -20.21 2.00
N LEU A 462 -19.70 -21.51 1.89
CA LEU A 462 -18.89 -22.57 2.47
C LEU A 462 -17.49 -22.62 1.85
N ARG A 463 -17.35 -22.40 0.54
CA ARG A 463 -16.05 -22.24 -0.14
C ARG A 463 -15.25 -21.09 0.48
N GLN A 464 -15.84 -19.91 0.61
CA GLN A 464 -15.21 -18.74 1.24
C GLN A 464 -14.81 -19.01 2.71
N ALA A 465 -15.64 -19.75 3.46
CA ALA A 465 -15.34 -20.19 4.83
C ALA A 465 -14.31 -21.34 4.93
N VAL A 466 -13.98 -22.01 3.83
CA VAL A 466 -12.85 -22.96 3.72
C VAL A 466 -11.56 -22.25 3.33
N GLU A 467 -11.65 -21.21 2.49
CA GLU A 467 -10.51 -20.44 1.99
C GLU A 467 -9.81 -19.63 3.09
N VAL A 468 -10.53 -18.97 3.99
CA VAL A 468 -9.92 -18.17 5.08
C VAL A 468 -9.02 -19.01 6.00
N PRO A 469 -9.44 -20.18 6.54
CA PRO A 469 -8.57 -21.01 7.37
C PRO A 469 -7.48 -21.74 6.55
N LEU A 470 -7.71 -22.01 5.27
CA LEU A 470 -6.66 -22.53 4.38
C LEU A 470 -5.55 -21.49 4.19
N ALA A 471 -5.90 -20.23 3.89
CA ALA A 471 -4.98 -19.12 3.73
C ALA A 471 -4.17 -18.83 5.02
N LEU A 472 -4.75 -19.05 6.20
CA LEU A 472 -4.05 -19.04 7.49
C LEU A 472 -2.90 -20.07 7.48
N ALA A 473 -3.21 -21.33 7.18
CA ALA A 473 -2.21 -22.41 7.16
C ALA A 473 -1.12 -22.19 6.09
N GLU A 474 -1.50 -21.70 4.91
CA GLU A 474 -0.57 -21.36 3.84
C GLU A 474 0.29 -20.13 4.13
N THR A 475 -0.21 -19.17 4.91
CA THR A 475 0.58 -18.01 5.40
C THR A 475 1.61 -18.43 6.45
N VAL A 476 1.34 -19.48 7.25
CA VAL A 476 2.27 -20.00 8.26
C VAL A 476 3.36 -20.90 7.67
N SER A 477 3.05 -21.72 6.66
CA SER A 477 4.01 -22.63 6.00
C SER A 477 5.37 -21.99 5.63
N PRO A 478 5.46 -20.87 4.89
CA PRO A 478 6.74 -20.27 4.50
C PRO A 478 7.52 -19.65 5.66
N LEU A 479 6.94 -19.52 6.86
CA LEU A 479 7.64 -19.02 8.05
C LEU A 479 8.54 -20.09 8.68
N TRP A 480 8.30 -21.38 8.44
CA TRP A 480 9.04 -22.45 9.12
C TRP A 480 10.56 -22.43 8.87
N PRO A 481 11.08 -22.29 7.63
CA PRO A 481 12.53 -22.20 7.39
C PRO A 481 13.14 -20.93 7.99
N VAL A 482 12.41 -19.82 7.92
CA VAL A 482 12.80 -18.52 8.52
C VAL A 482 12.89 -18.64 10.05
N LEU A 483 11.99 -19.38 10.67
CA LEU A 483 11.96 -19.63 12.12
C LEU A 483 13.06 -20.60 12.54
N GLN A 484 13.40 -21.59 11.71
CA GLN A 484 14.52 -22.49 11.94
C GLN A 484 15.86 -21.75 11.87
N GLU A 485 16.06 -20.88 10.89
CA GLU A 485 17.27 -20.04 10.81
C GLU A 485 17.35 -19.06 12.00
N LEU A 486 16.24 -18.38 12.34
CA LEU A 486 16.17 -17.49 13.50
C LEU A 486 16.42 -18.24 14.82
N ALA A 487 15.98 -19.49 14.94
CA ALA A 487 16.27 -20.35 16.09
C ALA A 487 17.77 -20.70 16.21
N LEU A 488 18.50 -20.76 15.09
CA LEU A 488 19.94 -21.05 15.06
C LEU A 488 20.82 -19.83 15.37
N CYS A 489 20.47 -18.64 14.87
CA CYS A 489 21.30 -17.43 15.03
C CYS A 489 20.79 -16.44 16.09
N GLY A 490 19.49 -16.40 16.38
CA GLY A 490 18.85 -15.40 17.23
C GLY A 490 19.37 -15.34 18.67
N ASN A 491 19.16 -14.18 19.32
CA ASN A 491 19.58 -13.85 20.68
C ASN A 491 19.10 -14.89 21.72
N LEU A 492 20.05 -15.50 22.45
CA LEU A 492 19.75 -16.54 23.45
C LEU A 492 18.90 -16.04 24.64
N ALA A 493 18.77 -14.73 24.84
CA ALA A 493 17.88 -14.15 25.85
C ALA A 493 16.39 -14.14 25.44
N CYS A 494 15.96 -14.99 24.50
CA CYS A 494 14.58 -15.11 24.00
C CYS A 494 14.11 -16.58 23.82
N LEU A 495 14.76 -17.55 24.48
CA LEU A 495 14.69 -18.99 24.19
C LEU A 495 13.68 -19.88 24.95
N SER A 496 13.00 -19.45 26.02
CA SER A 496 11.90 -20.23 26.64
C SER A 496 10.54 -19.98 25.92
N ASP A 497 9.40 -20.59 26.22
CA ASP A 497 9.00 -21.70 27.12
C ASP A 497 7.96 -22.58 26.34
N LEU A 498 7.23 -23.58 26.81
CA LEU A 498 6.94 -24.10 28.16
C LEU A 498 7.84 -25.28 28.58
N GLN A 499 7.67 -25.72 29.83
CA GLN A 499 8.24 -26.94 30.40
C GLN A 499 7.86 -28.19 29.58
N GLY A 500 8.69 -28.52 28.59
CA GLY A 500 8.45 -29.60 27.61
C GLY A 500 8.38 -31.03 28.18
N HIS A 501 8.63 -31.21 29.47
CA HIS A 501 8.69 -32.53 30.11
C HIS A 501 7.33 -33.23 30.24
N THR A 502 6.23 -32.48 30.23
CA THR A 502 4.86 -33.02 30.43
C THR A 502 4.19 -33.44 29.13
N ILE A 503 4.31 -32.66 28.05
CA ILE A 503 3.62 -32.91 26.77
C ILE A 503 4.17 -34.15 26.05
N ARG A 504 5.46 -34.48 26.23
CA ARG A 504 6.17 -35.59 25.57
C ARG A 504 5.59 -36.99 25.83
N ARG A 505 4.60 -37.15 26.72
CA ARG A 505 3.90 -38.43 26.99
C ARG A 505 2.44 -38.50 26.55
N VAL A 506 1.81 -37.42 26.08
CA VAL A 506 0.35 -37.41 25.83
C VAL A 506 -0.02 -37.92 24.43
N PHE A 507 0.73 -37.53 23.39
CA PHE A 507 0.32 -37.73 21.99
C PHE A 507 0.77 -39.05 21.32
N THR A 508 1.50 -39.94 22.01
CA THR A 508 2.15 -41.11 21.39
C THR A 508 1.42 -42.45 21.57
N ARG A 509 0.15 -42.45 22.02
CA ARG A 509 -0.69 -43.66 22.10
C ARG A 509 -2.02 -43.49 21.36
N LYS A 510 -2.22 -44.30 20.30
CA LYS A 510 -3.56 -44.54 19.72
C LYS A 510 -4.48 -45.11 20.82
N MET A 511 -5.66 -44.53 21.00
CA MET A 511 -6.73 -45.09 21.86
C MET A 511 -8.13 -44.80 21.29
N PRO A 512 -9.17 -45.56 21.69
CA PRO A 512 -10.50 -45.53 21.05
C PRO A 512 -11.39 -44.36 21.50
N THR A 513 -12.42 -44.08 20.70
CA THR A 513 -13.29 -42.89 20.77
C THR A 513 -14.23 -42.77 21.97
N SER A 514 -14.32 -43.77 22.86
CA SER A 514 -15.43 -43.89 23.83
C SER A 514 -15.23 -43.23 25.20
N LYS A 515 -14.11 -42.54 25.48
CA LYS A 515 -13.81 -41.96 26.82
C LYS A 515 -13.20 -40.55 26.81
N VAL A 516 -13.66 -39.67 25.91
CA VAL A 516 -13.20 -38.27 25.84
C VAL A 516 -13.61 -37.45 27.07
N TRP A 517 -14.84 -37.61 27.57
CA TRP A 517 -15.45 -36.69 28.53
C TRP A 517 -14.93 -36.80 29.98
N SER A 518 -14.31 -37.91 30.40
CA SER A 518 -13.88 -38.08 31.80
C SER A 518 -12.50 -37.50 32.14
N TRP A 519 -11.72 -37.08 31.14
CA TRP A 519 -10.35 -36.59 31.35
C TRP A 519 -10.24 -35.09 31.67
N GLY A 520 -11.20 -34.26 31.27
CA GLY A 520 -11.20 -32.83 31.59
C GLY A 520 -11.21 -32.57 33.10
N LEU A 521 -12.01 -33.34 33.85
CA LEU A 521 -12.06 -33.26 35.32
C LEU A 521 -10.74 -33.72 35.98
N LYS A 522 -10.01 -34.64 35.34
CA LYS A 522 -8.76 -35.18 35.88
C LYS A 522 -7.56 -34.25 35.66
N LEU A 523 -7.49 -33.59 34.50
CA LEU A 523 -6.54 -32.50 34.24
C LEU A 523 -6.66 -31.37 35.27
N LEU A 524 -7.88 -31.08 35.73
CA LEU A 524 -8.15 -30.08 36.75
C LEU A 524 -7.70 -30.51 38.16
N LEU A 525 -7.83 -31.79 38.53
CA LEU A 525 -7.34 -32.32 39.81
C LEU A 525 -5.80 -32.43 39.87
N ASP A 526 -5.15 -32.90 38.80
CA ASP A 526 -3.69 -33.04 38.75
C ASP A 526 -2.98 -31.66 38.78
N ALA A 527 -3.66 -30.59 38.37
CA ALA A 527 -3.18 -29.21 38.45
C ALA A 527 -3.22 -28.61 39.87
N LEU A 528 -4.11 -29.10 40.74
CA LEU A 528 -4.36 -28.54 42.09
C LEU A 528 -3.54 -29.21 43.22
N THR A 529 -2.74 -30.24 42.91
CA THR A 529 -2.22 -31.19 43.91
C THR A 529 -0.69 -31.30 44.01
N ARG A 530 0.07 -30.29 43.52
CA ARG A 530 1.54 -30.25 43.65
C ARG A 530 2.05 -28.94 44.29
N PRO A 531 3.06 -29.00 45.18
CA PRO A 531 3.49 -27.86 45.98
C PRO A 531 4.30 -26.82 45.19
N LEU A 532 3.83 -25.57 45.21
CA LEU A 532 4.46 -24.40 44.60
C LEU A 532 5.50 -23.75 45.52
N LEU A 533 6.62 -24.42 45.80
CA LEU A 533 7.73 -23.83 46.57
C LEU A 533 9.10 -24.04 45.91
N GLY A 534 9.56 -22.97 45.27
CA GLY A 534 10.93 -22.72 44.80
C GLY A 534 11.13 -21.21 44.66
N PRO A 535 12.34 -20.65 44.88
CA PRO A 535 12.54 -19.21 44.97
C PRO A 535 12.37 -18.52 43.61
N TRP A 536 11.46 -17.54 43.55
CA TRP A 536 11.12 -16.81 42.32
C TRP A 536 12.15 -15.73 42.00
N GLY A 537 13.24 -16.11 41.34
CA GLY A 537 14.07 -15.18 40.56
C GLY A 537 13.45 -14.96 39.17
N ALA A 538 13.11 -13.73 38.81
CA ALA A 538 12.49 -13.41 37.53
C ALA A 538 13.49 -13.54 36.36
N ASP A 539 13.27 -14.49 35.44
CA ASP A 539 14.15 -14.71 34.28
C ASP A 539 13.45 -14.31 32.95
N PRO A 540 13.88 -13.23 32.27
CA PRO A 540 13.07 -12.55 31.24
C PRO A 540 13.21 -13.12 29.81
N ARG A 541 13.38 -14.44 29.64
CA ARG A 541 14.01 -15.03 28.44
C ARG A 541 13.12 -15.91 27.54
N GLY A 542 11.82 -15.66 27.39
CA GLY A 542 10.90 -16.59 26.68
C GLY A 542 10.09 -16.03 25.51
N ARG A 543 10.47 -16.30 24.25
CA ARG A 543 9.71 -15.88 23.04
C ARG A 543 9.69 -16.91 21.90
N ALA A 544 10.84 -17.45 21.48
CA ALA A 544 10.95 -18.25 20.26
C ALA A 544 10.23 -19.61 20.31
N ARG A 545 10.21 -20.29 21.46
CA ARG A 545 9.46 -21.56 21.62
C ARG A 545 7.95 -21.33 21.63
N VAL A 546 7.50 -20.22 22.22
CA VAL A 546 6.10 -19.80 22.23
C VAL A 546 5.64 -19.49 20.82
N ALA A 547 6.46 -18.77 20.03
CA ALA A 547 6.20 -18.54 18.60
C ALA A 547 5.98 -19.85 17.83
N ALA A 548 6.90 -20.81 17.95
CA ALA A 548 6.79 -22.11 17.26
C ALA A 548 5.52 -22.89 17.65
N LYS A 549 5.14 -22.91 18.93
CA LYS A 549 3.92 -23.59 19.38
C LYS A 549 2.62 -22.84 19.07
N ALA A 550 2.64 -21.51 19.02
CA ALA A 550 1.49 -20.71 18.62
C ALA A 550 1.20 -20.88 17.11
N LEU A 551 2.24 -20.90 16.27
CA LEU A 551 2.14 -21.19 14.83
C LEU A 551 1.72 -22.64 14.54
N GLU A 552 2.15 -23.61 15.35
CA GLU A 552 1.65 -24.99 15.25
C GLU A 552 0.16 -25.06 15.63
N MET A 553 -0.22 -24.42 16.73
CA MET A 553 -1.61 -24.36 17.22
C MET A 553 -2.55 -23.67 16.22
N SER A 554 -2.10 -22.60 15.54
CA SER A 554 -2.90 -21.92 14.53
C SER A 554 -3.16 -22.79 13.31
N VAL A 555 -2.17 -23.59 12.87
CA VAL A 555 -2.36 -24.59 11.79
C VAL A 555 -3.26 -25.75 12.22
N PHE A 556 -3.20 -26.19 13.49
CA PHE A 556 -4.18 -27.14 14.04
C PHE A 556 -5.61 -26.59 14.04
N GLY A 557 -5.79 -25.33 14.45
CA GLY A 557 -7.11 -24.67 14.45
C GLY A 557 -7.66 -24.50 13.03
N ALA A 558 -6.82 -24.05 12.10
CA ALA A 558 -7.11 -24.00 10.67
C ALA A 558 -7.58 -25.35 10.12
N TYR A 559 -6.82 -26.42 10.40
CA TYR A 559 -7.16 -27.79 9.96
C TYR A 559 -8.57 -28.22 10.42
N PHE A 560 -8.92 -28.01 11.69
CA PHE A 560 -10.24 -28.38 12.19
C PHE A 560 -11.37 -27.47 11.67
N ASN A 561 -11.10 -26.19 11.38
CA ASN A 561 -12.08 -25.30 10.78
C ASN A 561 -12.36 -25.69 9.31
N VAL A 562 -11.32 -25.96 8.52
CA VAL A 562 -11.43 -26.53 7.16
C VAL A 562 -12.25 -27.82 7.20
N LEU A 563 -11.88 -28.80 8.03
CA LEU A 563 -12.63 -30.07 8.12
C LEU A 563 -14.12 -29.89 8.48
N THR A 564 -14.44 -28.91 9.33
CA THR A 564 -15.84 -28.60 9.70
C THR A 564 -16.61 -28.13 8.47
N ASN A 565 -16.07 -27.16 7.71
CA ASN A 565 -16.75 -26.59 6.55
C ASN A 565 -16.74 -27.52 5.32
N LEU A 566 -15.70 -28.35 5.14
CA LEU A 566 -15.66 -29.39 4.08
C LEU A 566 -16.79 -30.43 4.22
N ARG A 567 -17.34 -30.64 5.43
CA ARG A 567 -18.37 -31.65 5.69
C ARG A 567 -19.65 -31.41 4.89
N ASP A 568 -20.07 -30.15 4.81
CA ASP A 568 -21.37 -29.74 4.26
C ASP A 568 -21.27 -29.27 2.80
N MET A 569 -20.11 -29.48 2.17
CA MET A 569 -19.92 -29.27 0.73
C MET A 569 -20.22 -30.52 -0.09
N VAL A 570 -20.62 -30.30 -1.35
CA VAL A 570 -21.06 -31.33 -2.31
C VAL A 570 -19.98 -31.63 -3.38
N ASP A 571 -19.04 -30.71 -3.60
CA ASP A 571 -17.93 -30.89 -4.56
C ASP A 571 -16.84 -31.80 -3.97
N GLU A 572 -16.96 -33.11 -4.22
CA GLU A 572 -16.01 -34.12 -3.73
C GLU A 572 -14.59 -33.96 -4.30
N ALA A 573 -14.44 -33.37 -5.50
CA ALA A 573 -13.11 -33.14 -6.09
C ALA A 573 -12.38 -32.01 -5.35
N PHE A 574 -13.06 -30.90 -5.10
CA PHE A 574 -12.55 -29.81 -4.27
C PHE A 574 -12.32 -30.28 -2.82
N LYS A 575 -13.24 -31.07 -2.24
CA LYS A 575 -13.10 -31.60 -0.87
C LYS A 575 -11.85 -32.45 -0.72
N GLU A 576 -11.58 -33.40 -1.60
CA GLU A 576 -10.39 -34.24 -1.52
C GLU A 576 -9.11 -33.42 -1.74
N GLN A 577 -9.10 -32.48 -2.71
CA GLN A 577 -7.97 -31.59 -2.97
C GLN A 577 -7.62 -30.74 -1.74
N ILE A 578 -8.60 -30.08 -1.12
CA ILE A 578 -8.38 -29.25 0.08
C ILE A 578 -8.04 -30.12 1.28
N HIS A 579 -8.68 -31.28 1.45
CA HIS A 579 -8.38 -32.23 2.53
C HIS A 579 -6.93 -32.71 2.50
N GLN A 580 -6.42 -33.08 1.31
CA GLN A 580 -5.00 -33.42 1.13
C GLN A 580 -4.08 -32.23 1.42
N ARG A 581 -4.42 -31.04 0.91
CA ARG A 581 -3.62 -29.82 1.10
C ARG A 581 -3.50 -29.44 2.58
N ILE A 582 -4.60 -29.35 3.31
CA ILE A 582 -4.59 -28.96 4.73
C ILE A 582 -3.96 -30.05 5.62
N SER A 583 -4.11 -31.33 5.27
CA SER A 583 -3.41 -32.43 5.95
C SER A 583 -1.90 -32.36 5.78
N SER A 584 -1.42 -32.00 4.58
CA SER A 584 -0.01 -31.80 4.28
C SER A 584 0.57 -30.63 5.10
N LEU A 585 -0.09 -29.47 5.08
CA LEU A 585 0.31 -28.28 5.85
C LEU A 585 0.36 -28.56 7.37
N LEU A 586 -0.60 -29.31 7.91
CA LEU A 586 -0.58 -29.72 9.31
C LEU A 586 0.58 -30.68 9.62
N GLN A 587 0.93 -31.60 8.72
CA GLN A 587 2.04 -32.53 8.93
C GLN A 587 3.40 -31.84 8.79
N GLU A 588 3.54 -30.85 7.90
CA GLU A 588 4.67 -29.93 7.86
C GLU A 588 4.80 -29.20 9.21
N ALA A 589 3.76 -28.49 9.66
CA ALA A 589 3.79 -27.68 10.87
C ALA A 589 4.22 -28.46 12.11
N LYS A 590 3.69 -29.67 12.33
CA LYS A 590 4.12 -30.58 13.42
C LYS A 590 5.61 -30.93 13.33
N THR A 591 6.09 -31.20 12.12
CA THR A 591 7.47 -31.64 11.88
C THR A 591 8.45 -30.47 12.06
N GLN A 592 8.12 -29.31 11.49
CA GLN A 592 8.92 -28.09 11.56
C GLN A 592 8.96 -27.51 12.98
N ALA A 593 7.82 -27.41 13.66
CA ALA A 593 7.78 -26.97 15.06
C ALA A 593 8.64 -27.88 15.97
N MET A 594 8.67 -29.20 15.71
CA MET A 594 9.55 -30.12 16.43
C MET A 594 11.03 -29.89 16.10
N GLN A 595 11.39 -29.67 14.83
CA GLN A 595 12.78 -29.34 14.45
C GLN A 595 13.25 -28.03 15.11
N VAL A 596 12.45 -26.97 15.03
CA VAL A 596 12.72 -25.67 15.68
C VAL A 596 12.94 -25.86 17.18
N LEU A 597 12.05 -26.58 17.87
CA LEU A 597 12.19 -26.85 19.30
C LEU A 597 13.47 -27.64 19.64
N ASN A 598 13.82 -28.65 18.83
CA ASN A 598 15.06 -29.41 19.02
C ASN A 598 16.31 -28.53 18.82
N SER A 599 16.33 -27.63 17.82
CA SER A 599 17.42 -26.67 17.61
C SER A 599 17.56 -25.67 18.78
N LEU A 600 16.43 -25.20 19.32
CA LEU A 600 16.42 -24.31 20.50
C LEU A 600 16.92 -25.03 21.77
N GLU A 601 16.61 -26.32 21.93
CA GLU A 601 17.10 -27.12 23.07
C GLU A 601 18.58 -27.47 22.93
N ALA A 602 19.08 -27.86 21.76
CA ALA A 602 20.50 -28.12 21.53
C ALA A 602 21.38 -26.87 21.79
N ARG A 603 20.93 -25.66 21.39
CA ARG A 603 21.65 -24.41 21.70
C ARG A 603 21.76 -24.10 23.19
N ARG A 604 20.89 -24.68 24.03
CA ARG A 604 20.95 -24.51 25.50
C ARG A 604 22.15 -25.25 26.11
N GLU A 605 22.53 -26.38 25.53
CA GLU A 605 23.64 -27.22 26.03
C GLU A 605 25.02 -26.64 25.66
N CYS A 606 25.10 -25.91 24.54
CA CYS A 606 26.34 -25.28 24.07
C CYS A 606 26.72 -23.95 24.78
N TRP A 607 25.93 -23.45 25.75
CA TRP A 607 26.19 -22.18 26.44
C TRP A 607 26.65 -22.41 27.90
N PRO A 608 27.96 -22.55 28.16
CA PRO A 608 28.46 -22.61 29.53
C PRO A 608 28.30 -21.26 30.24
N ALA A 609 28.00 -21.30 31.54
CA ALA A 609 27.89 -20.10 32.37
C ALA A 609 29.29 -19.56 32.77
N GLY A 610 29.97 -18.88 31.84
CA GLY A 610 31.27 -18.25 32.10
C GLY A 610 31.71 -17.26 31.00
N PRO A 611 32.37 -16.14 31.34
CA PRO A 611 32.69 -15.06 30.39
C PRO A 611 33.98 -15.31 29.58
N SER A 612 34.17 -16.51 29.02
CA SER A 612 35.35 -16.81 28.18
C SER A 612 35.16 -18.02 27.24
N CYS A 613 34.80 -17.77 25.98
CA CYS A 613 35.02 -18.72 24.89
C CYS A 613 35.10 -17.97 23.53
N PRO A 614 36.17 -18.14 22.72
CA PRO A 614 36.28 -17.48 21.42
C PRO A 614 35.53 -18.27 20.33
N VAL A 615 34.54 -17.63 19.71
CA VAL A 615 33.85 -18.20 18.54
C VAL A 615 34.79 -18.21 17.34
N ARG A 616 35.21 -19.39 16.87
CA ARG A 616 35.82 -19.54 15.54
C ARG A 616 34.72 -19.42 14.47
N PRO A 617 34.97 -18.73 13.35
CA PRO A 617 34.06 -18.77 12.20
C PRO A 617 34.07 -20.17 11.57
N LEU A 618 32.90 -20.63 11.13
CA LEU A 618 32.75 -21.85 10.33
C LEU A 618 33.19 -21.60 8.88
N SER A 619 33.88 -22.55 8.27
CA SER A 619 34.33 -22.48 6.88
C SER A 619 33.20 -22.88 5.90
N PRO A 620 33.15 -22.30 4.68
CA PRO A 620 32.04 -22.49 3.75
C PRO A 620 32.15 -23.82 2.95
N LEU A 621 32.20 -24.96 3.64
CA LEU A 621 32.34 -26.30 3.05
C LEU A 621 31.28 -27.32 3.53
N GLN A 622 30.17 -26.85 4.13
CA GLN A 622 29.07 -27.71 4.59
C GLN A 622 27.68 -27.35 4.02
N MET A 623 27.62 -26.56 2.94
CA MET A 623 26.42 -26.48 2.09
C MET A 623 26.72 -27.11 0.73
N GLY A 624 26.13 -28.27 0.49
CA GLY A 624 26.27 -28.99 -0.78
C GLY A 624 25.42 -28.35 -1.88
N ALA A 625 26.05 -27.92 -2.97
CA ALA A 625 25.38 -27.56 -4.22
C ALA A 625 25.61 -28.67 -5.26
N PRO A 626 24.63 -28.97 -6.13
CA PRO A 626 24.80 -29.97 -7.17
C PRO A 626 25.76 -29.49 -8.26
N HIS A 627 26.67 -30.36 -8.70
CA HIS A 627 27.57 -30.06 -9.82
C HIS A 627 26.80 -30.01 -11.14
N ILE A 628 26.97 -28.91 -11.88
CA ILE A 628 26.88 -28.89 -13.35
C ILE A 628 28.27 -28.55 -13.85
N ALA A 629 28.77 -29.32 -14.83
CA ALA A 629 30.14 -29.24 -15.29
C ALA A 629 30.30 -28.30 -16.49
N CYS A 630 31.33 -27.45 -16.45
CA CYS A 630 31.95 -26.89 -17.64
C CYS A 630 33.46 -27.21 -17.59
N SER A 631 33.96 -27.82 -18.65
CA SER A 631 35.38 -28.13 -18.85
C SER A 631 36.09 -26.98 -19.56
N LEU A 632 37.36 -26.78 -19.21
CA LEU A 632 38.46 -25.99 -19.84
C LEU A 632 39.34 -25.48 -18.68
N GLY A 633 40.66 -25.64 -18.67
CA GLY A 633 41.56 -26.33 -19.59
C GLY A 633 43.00 -25.94 -19.20
N ALA A 634 43.73 -26.84 -18.52
CA ALA A 634 44.94 -26.45 -17.78
C ALA A 634 46.25 -26.86 -18.48
N GLN A 635 47.01 -25.85 -18.91
CA GLN A 635 48.46 -25.83 -19.07
C GLN A 635 48.93 -24.50 -18.46
N GLY A 636 49.94 -24.38 -17.59
CA GLY A 636 50.94 -25.37 -17.17
C GLY A 636 52.33 -24.96 -17.66
N VAL A 637 53.13 -24.31 -16.80
CA VAL A 637 54.59 -24.11 -16.90
C VAL A 637 55.10 -23.46 -15.59
N ASP A 638 56.21 -23.93 -15.05
CA ASP A 638 56.95 -23.32 -13.94
C ASP A 638 57.93 -22.24 -14.45
N GLY A 639 58.27 -21.23 -13.63
CA GLY A 639 59.29 -20.24 -14.02
C GLY A 639 59.58 -19.18 -12.97
N GLY A 640 60.71 -19.31 -12.27
CA GLY A 640 61.02 -18.51 -11.08
C GLY A 640 61.60 -17.10 -11.27
N GLN A 641 61.77 -16.48 -10.08
CA GLN A 641 62.86 -15.59 -9.67
C GLN A 641 62.83 -14.07 -9.94
N VAL A 642 63.09 -13.35 -8.84
CA VAL A 642 63.68 -11.99 -8.67
C VAL A 642 62.90 -10.77 -9.15
N GLY A 643 62.73 -9.80 -8.25
CA GLY A 643 62.18 -8.46 -8.56
C GLY A 643 62.09 -7.55 -7.34
N LEU A 644 63.22 -7.13 -6.76
CA LEU A 644 63.25 -6.09 -5.71
C LEU A 644 63.08 -4.70 -6.32
N GLY A 645 62.10 -3.92 -5.84
CA GLY A 645 61.92 -2.52 -6.20
C GLY A 645 61.24 -1.75 -5.07
N ALA A 646 61.89 -0.68 -4.59
CA ALA A 646 61.37 0.18 -3.54
C ALA A 646 61.26 1.63 -4.03
N GLY A 647 60.12 2.28 -3.79
CA GLY A 647 59.88 3.69 -4.10
C GLY A 647 58.58 4.20 -3.44
N PRO A 648 58.44 5.48 -3.05
CA PRO A 648 57.54 5.84 -1.94
C PRO A 648 56.50 6.95 -2.22
N ALA A 649 55.34 6.86 -1.55
CA ALA A 649 54.44 7.98 -1.22
C ALA A 649 53.61 7.60 0.03
N TYR A 650 53.79 8.27 1.17
CA TYR A 650 53.11 9.50 1.59
C TYR A 650 51.58 9.39 1.83
N PHE A 651 51.19 9.27 3.10
CA PHE A 651 49.91 9.75 3.65
C PHE A 651 50.17 10.33 5.05
N PRO A 652 49.64 11.53 5.40
CA PRO A 652 49.93 12.17 6.68
C PRO A 652 49.04 11.64 7.82
N GLN A 653 49.60 11.56 9.02
CA GLN A 653 48.85 11.33 10.26
C GLN A 653 48.40 12.68 10.85
N SER A 654 47.14 12.77 11.27
CA SER A 654 46.63 13.87 12.10
C SER A 654 46.54 13.43 13.58
N PRO A 655 46.82 14.30 14.56
CA PRO A 655 47.12 13.89 15.93
C PRO A 655 45.88 13.59 16.78
N VAL A 656 46.04 12.64 17.70
CA VAL A 656 45.08 12.36 18.78
C VAL A 656 45.24 13.40 19.89
N VAL A 657 44.14 14.06 20.27
CA VAL A 657 44.09 14.92 21.46
C VAL A 657 43.52 14.11 22.64
N PRO A 658 44.32 13.83 23.70
CA PRO A 658 43.78 13.31 24.94
C PRO A 658 43.30 14.46 25.82
N ASN A 659 42.16 14.30 26.49
CA ASN A 659 41.82 15.15 27.63
C ASN A 659 41.13 14.33 28.73
N LYS A 660 41.71 14.41 29.93
CA LYS A 660 41.06 14.11 31.21
C LYS A 660 41.22 15.36 32.08
N VAL A 661 40.09 15.97 32.45
CA VAL A 661 39.74 16.30 33.84
C VAL A 661 38.25 16.01 33.95
#